data_AF-A0A969YPI3-F1
#
_entry.id   AF-A0A969YPI3-F1
#
_cell.length_a   1.000
_cell.length_b   1.000
_cell.length_c   1.000
_cell.angle_alpha   90.00
_cell.angle_beta   90.00
_cell.angle_gamma   90.00
#
_symmetry.space_group_name_H-M   'P 1'
#
loop_
_entity.id
_entity.type
_entity.pdbx_description
1 polymer ?
#
loop_
_entity_poly.entity_id
_entity_poly.type
_entity_poly.pdbx_seq_one_letter_code
_entity_poly.pdbx_strand_id
1 'polypeptide(L)'
;MKQIVYQDAFFITRKLGLESDLLADKKNPAAGPRGDTGRFLFRQYGDEHLRIPISYLIKLSLADVLGSEQELPDSIRETGNRLLDHFSNDNTSPETYSFHVVPLRPESGMGKAIARETAKRFLLTQLLVMYANAKFRLTASGQRAVIYAAPTTPVRQKELNACISDAFYRELFMSPCLSGWDKGEEKHAYMALCHQVLSRSQLNAVAKLREAGIITRNLVILPSMSNTSLANNGTHLSLGSMRISRCLGDEFSGFGRADEKYVGDLVIKIAEHFMPLFVGTYSAAPYRLDFCDFHPEKALAFLPHELDYTHLRMIWRRWKKKAHLKVFGRPITPFGPPWLDRLISLVLGLKGDFIGDFRLIDYFVALMSTDKSPALDGRLGNGERLKSDLSDLGVFDKKMALYLLYRLREYHVMGFSGFEGRHYSLFESLADDLSPAADLQTLINALAFKLIAQGRIDHSHIPDTPFVESERRQIFFGRAIGIPTFFVRCDTPNHCLRQILKRCRRIRASRRYSGYLRVYHDEYCKALLEILREDAHDLIEALQLDETIKDLERRLADPEKHSAWGKLTGSILKEIGAASAISVNAKDFNLVAEDYYRGCLRRKYLEEGLKVLEEDLRKLDAQWAGNQRELRDALHCVLLEGSAVSFLLSNKDDVLEETIAVDELRPLIGLVLISIHGDLQQASSVLNGMRREEQDEAPIHRAA
;
A
#
# COMPACT_ATOMS: atom_id res chain seq x y z
N MET A 1 -20.01 11.49 -2.81
CA MET A 1 -19.50 11.75 -4.17
C MET A 1 -18.01 12.05 -4.07
N LYS A 2 -17.20 11.56 -5.01
CA LYS A 2 -15.73 11.73 -5.03
C LYS A 2 -15.24 12.73 -6.09
N GLN A 3 -16.18 13.51 -6.60
CA GLN A 3 -15.93 14.62 -7.49
C GLN A 3 -16.39 15.91 -6.82
N ILE A 4 -15.71 16.99 -7.16
CA ILE A 4 -16.02 18.34 -6.69
C ILE A 4 -16.45 19.17 -7.89
N VAL A 5 -17.41 20.06 -7.67
CA VAL A 5 -17.91 21.00 -8.67
C VAL A 5 -17.32 22.38 -8.39
N TYR A 6 -16.71 22.98 -9.41
CA TYR A 6 -16.16 24.32 -9.38
C TYR A 6 -16.92 25.23 -10.37
N GLN A 7 -17.09 26.51 -10.02
CA GLN A 7 -17.70 27.56 -10.85
C GLN A 7 -16.57 28.40 -11.47
N ASP A 8 -16.68 28.78 -12.75
CA ASP A 8 -15.63 29.45 -13.58
C ASP A 8 -14.66 28.51 -14.30
N ALA A 9 -15.20 27.49 -15.01
CA ALA A 9 -14.38 26.56 -15.80
C ALA A 9 -13.50 27.28 -16.85
N PHE A 10 -13.94 28.42 -17.39
CA PHE A 10 -13.25 29.18 -18.45
C PHE A 10 -11.87 29.72 -18.05
N PHE A 11 -11.65 30.06 -16.77
CA PHE A 11 -10.34 30.53 -16.28
C PHE A 11 -9.34 29.38 -16.12
N ILE A 12 -9.82 28.20 -15.71
CA ILE A 12 -9.02 26.99 -15.48
C ILE A 12 -8.60 26.33 -16.80
N THR A 13 -9.49 26.25 -17.79
CA THR A 13 -9.25 25.56 -19.07
C THR A 13 -8.05 26.11 -19.84
N ARG A 14 -7.91 27.44 -19.91
CA ARG A 14 -6.81 28.10 -20.66
C ARG A 14 -5.48 28.20 -19.89
N LYS A 15 -5.51 28.25 -18.56
CA LYS A 15 -4.31 28.57 -17.76
C LYS A 15 -3.58 27.32 -17.20
N LEU A 16 -4.28 26.19 -17.05
CA LEU A 16 -3.79 25.06 -16.22
C LEU A 16 -3.65 23.71 -16.96
N GLY A 17 -3.61 23.71 -18.30
CA GLY A 17 -3.33 22.50 -19.09
C GLY A 17 -4.47 21.49 -19.20
N LEU A 18 -5.68 21.84 -18.75
CA LEU A 18 -6.87 20.98 -18.81
C LEU A 18 -7.24 20.56 -20.23
N GLU A 19 -7.04 21.42 -21.23
CA GLU A 19 -7.30 21.08 -22.64
C GLU A 19 -6.46 19.88 -23.11
N SER A 20 -5.19 19.80 -22.69
CA SER A 20 -4.31 18.66 -22.98
C SER A 20 -4.78 17.39 -22.26
N ASP A 21 -5.22 17.52 -21.00
CA ASP A 21 -5.73 16.39 -20.24
C ASP A 21 -7.08 15.85 -20.76
N LEU A 22 -7.84 16.66 -21.52
CA LEU A 22 -9.09 16.29 -22.18
C LEU A 22 -8.89 15.70 -23.59
N LEU A 23 -7.66 15.47 -24.05
CA LEU A 23 -7.39 14.76 -25.30
C LEU A 23 -7.75 13.27 -25.19
N ALA A 24 -8.20 12.68 -26.29
CA ALA A 24 -8.45 11.23 -26.39
C ALA A 24 -7.13 10.43 -26.27
N ASP A 25 -6.06 10.95 -26.87
CA ASP A 25 -4.69 10.45 -26.75
C ASP A 25 -3.73 11.64 -26.63
N LYS A 26 -3.09 11.79 -25.47
CA LYS A 26 -2.16 12.90 -25.21
C LYS A 26 -0.90 12.86 -26.08
N LYS A 27 -0.55 11.68 -26.63
CA LYS A 27 0.56 11.53 -27.59
C LYS A 27 0.15 11.82 -29.03
N ASN A 28 -1.15 11.88 -29.30
CA ASN A 28 -1.69 12.21 -30.62
C ASN A 28 -2.81 13.26 -30.51
N PRO A 29 -2.47 14.55 -30.36
CA PRO A 29 -3.47 15.62 -30.24
C PRO A 29 -4.44 15.71 -31.43
N ALA A 30 -4.05 15.21 -32.62
CA ALA A 30 -4.92 15.17 -33.79
C ALA A 30 -6.11 14.20 -33.65
N ALA A 31 -6.07 13.29 -32.68
CA ALA A 31 -7.21 12.41 -32.34
C ALA A 31 -8.39 13.18 -31.73
N GLY A 32 -8.21 14.45 -31.36
CA GLY A 32 -9.24 15.31 -30.81
C GLY A 32 -9.53 15.04 -29.33
N PRO A 33 -10.61 15.62 -28.80
CA PRO A 33 -11.00 15.45 -27.40
C PRO A 33 -11.57 14.05 -27.13
N ARG A 34 -11.45 13.61 -25.89
CA ARG A 34 -12.05 12.38 -25.37
C ARG A 34 -13.58 12.38 -25.46
N GLY A 35 -14.17 11.19 -25.60
CA GLY A 35 -15.62 11.02 -25.82
C GLY A 35 -16.49 11.38 -24.62
N ASP A 36 -15.96 11.30 -23.40
CA ASP A 36 -16.67 11.56 -22.14
C ASP A 36 -16.42 12.96 -21.55
N THR A 37 -15.99 13.93 -22.37
CA THR A 37 -15.72 15.33 -21.94
C THR A 37 -16.90 15.97 -21.19
N GLY A 38 -18.14 15.66 -21.57
CA GLY A 38 -19.36 16.17 -20.90
C GLY A 38 -19.55 15.69 -19.46
N ARG A 39 -18.73 14.74 -18.97
CA ARG A 39 -18.70 14.36 -17.54
C ARG A 39 -17.96 15.37 -16.67
N PHE A 40 -17.07 16.15 -17.28
CA PHE A 40 -16.23 17.13 -16.59
C PHE A 40 -16.76 18.54 -16.77
N LEU A 41 -17.11 18.92 -18.00
CA LEU A 41 -17.58 20.26 -18.33
C LEU A 41 -19.10 20.23 -18.50
N PHE A 42 -19.80 21.05 -17.72
CA PHE A 42 -21.25 21.17 -17.81
C PHE A 42 -21.70 22.59 -17.48
N ARG A 43 -22.89 22.98 -17.94
CA ARG A 43 -23.48 24.28 -17.63
C ARG A 43 -24.57 24.14 -16.57
N GLN A 44 -24.55 25.02 -15.57
CA GLN A 44 -25.57 25.09 -14.54
C GLN A 44 -25.90 26.57 -14.29
N TYR A 45 -27.18 26.92 -14.34
CA TYR A 45 -27.66 28.31 -14.18
C TYR A 45 -27.02 29.36 -15.12
N GLY A 46 -26.52 28.94 -16.28
CA GLY A 46 -25.86 29.81 -17.26
C GLY A 46 -24.34 29.86 -17.13
N ASP A 47 -23.79 29.38 -16.01
CA ASP A 47 -22.34 29.33 -15.74
C ASP A 47 -21.73 28.00 -16.18
N GLU A 48 -20.47 28.04 -16.59
CA GLU A 48 -19.68 26.84 -16.87
C GLU A 48 -19.04 26.30 -15.60
N HIS A 49 -19.33 25.04 -15.32
CA HIS A 49 -18.86 24.31 -14.16
C HIS A 49 -17.92 23.17 -14.55
N LEU A 50 -16.95 22.91 -13.68
CA LEU A 50 -15.99 21.82 -13.80
C LEU A 50 -16.24 20.80 -12.69
N ARG A 51 -16.51 19.55 -13.07
CA ARG A 51 -16.62 18.38 -12.18
C ARG A 51 -15.38 17.52 -12.30
N ILE A 52 -14.56 17.46 -11.25
CA ILE A 52 -13.27 16.74 -11.31
C ILE A 52 -13.05 15.84 -10.09
N PRO A 53 -12.29 14.74 -10.26
CA PRO A 53 -11.85 13.92 -9.13
C PRO A 53 -10.94 14.68 -8.17
N ILE A 54 -10.92 14.27 -6.89
CA ILE A 54 -10.03 14.86 -5.87
C ILE A 54 -8.55 14.80 -6.27
N SER A 55 -8.07 13.72 -6.89
CA SER A 55 -6.66 13.67 -7.33
C SER A 55 -6.33 14.71 -8.39
N TYR A 56 -7.27 15.00 -9.29
CA TYR A 56 -7.07 16.02 -10.30
C TYR A 56 -7.10 17.43 -9.70
N LEU A 57 -7.92 17.64 -8.65
CA LEU A 57 -7.92 18.90 -7.90
C LEU A 57 -6.53 19.24 -7.36
N ILE A 58 -5.78 18.26 -6.84
CA ILE A 58 -4.41 18.47 -6.32
C ILE A 58 -3.48 18.95 -7.44
N LYS A 59 -3.54 18.32 -8.62
CA LYS A 59 -2.77 18.74 -9.80
C LYS A 59 -3.11 20.17 -10.20
N LEU A 60 -4.41 20.51 -10.27
CA LEU A 60 -4.84 21.86 -10.60
C LEU A 60 -4.40 22.90 -9.57
N SER A 61 -4.45 22.55 -8.27
CA SER A 61 -3.96 23.43 -7.21
C SER A 61 -2.48 23.71 -7.36
N LEU A 62 -1.67 22.71 -7.69
CA LEU A 62 -0.24 22.92 -7.93
C LEU A 62 -0.02 23.79 -9.17
N ALA A 63 -0.72 23.50 -10.27
CA ALA A 63 -0.62 24.29 -11.49
C ALA A 63 -1.02 25.76 -11.25
N ASP A 64 -2.06 26.03 -10.46
CA ASP A 64 -2.51 27.40 -10.14
C ASP A 64 -1.48 28.15 -9.30
N VAL A 65 -0.85 27.48 -8.32
CA VAL A 65 0.25 28.06 -7.54
C VAL A 65 1.43 28.42 -8.45
N LEU A 66 1.82 27.52 -9.36
CA LEU A 66 2.94 27.74 -10.30
C LEU A 66 2.66 28.84 -11.33
N GLY A 67 1.39 29.04 -11.69
CA GLY A 67 0.94 30.08 -12.62
C GLY A 67 0.45 31.37 -11.95
N SER A 68 0.65 31.51 -10.63
CA SER A 68 0.24 32.71 -9.89
C SER A 68 1.22 33.88 -10.09
N GLU A 69 0.83 35.09 -9.71
CA GLU A 69 1.61 36.33 -9.92
C GLU A 69 2.91 36.38 -9.09
N GLN A 70 3.03 35.54 -8.05
CA GLN A 70 4.27 35.42 -7.29
C GLN A 70 5.29 34.61 -8.10
N GLU A 71 6.31 35.28 -8.63
CA GLU A 71 7.34 34.64 -9.45
C GLU A 71 8.21 33.70 -8.61
N LEU A 72 7.92 32.41 -8.68
CA LEU A 72 8.90 31.38 -8.33
C LEU A 72 10.04 31.41 -9.35
N PRO A 73 11.30 31.21 -8.92
CA PRO A 73 12.42 31.03 -9.84
C PRO A 73 12.16 29.90 -10.83
N ASP A 74 12.71 30.01 -12.04
CA ASP A 74 12.43 29.09 -13.14
C ASP A 74 12.73 27.63 -12.81
N SER A 75 13.80 27.34 -12.08
CA SER A 75 14.15 25.95 -11.69
C SER A 75 13.21 25.33 -10.67
N ILE A 76 12.68 26.14 -9.75
CA ILE A 76 11.64 25.70 -8.80
C ILE A 76 10.32 25.51 -9.54
N ARG A 77 10.01 26.39 -10.49
CA ARG A 77 8.83 26.28 -11.35
C ARG A 77 8.89 25.04 -12.22
N GLU A 78 10.04 24.74 -12.83
CA GLU A 78 10.28 23.52 -13.60
C GLU A 78 10.13 22.27 -12.72
N THR A 79 10.64 22.32 -11.49
CA THR A 79 10.44 21.24 -10.52
C THR A 79 8.96 21.03 -10.24
N GLY A 80 8.22 22.10 -9.92
CA GLY A 80 6.77 22.04 -9.73
C GLY A 80 6.04 21.47 -10.94
N ASN A 81 6.41 21.89 -12.15
CA ASN A 81 5.84 21.36 -13.40
C ASN A 81 6.07 19.85 -13.54
N ARG A 82 7.26 19.35 -13.20
CA ARG A 82 7.55 17.91 -13.17
C ARG A 82 6.70 17.17 -12.14
N LEU A 83 6.46 17.78 -10.97
CA LEU A 83 5.64 17.16 -9.91
C LEU A 83 4.16 16.99 -10.30
N LEU A 84 3.64 17.73 -11.29
CA LEU A 84 2.26 17.58 -11.76
C LEU A 84 1.93 16.14 -12.19
N ASP A 85 2.91 15.44 -12.77
CA ASP A 85 2.74 14.06 -13.25
C ASP A 85 2.67 13.02 -12.12
N HIS A 86 3.02 13.41 -10.90
CA HIS A 86 2.97 12.54 -9.72
C HIS A 86 1.58 12.47 -9.08
N PHE A 87 0.64 13.32 -9.52
CA PHE A 87 -0.75 13.33 -9.07
C PHE A 87 -1.64 12.66 -10.12
N SER A 88 -1.70 11.32 -10.05
CA SER A 88 -2.46 10.48 -10.98
C SER A 88 -3.89 10.24 -10.51
N ASN A 89 -4.79 10.03 -11.48
CA ASN A 89 -6.17 9.63 -11.23
C ASN A 89 -6.46 8.33 -11.99
N ASP A 90 -6.40 7.21 -11.28
CA ASP A 90 -6.61 5.90 -11.86
C ASP A 90 -7.95 5.29 -11.39
N ASN A 91 -8.27 5.37 -10.10
CA ASN A 91 -9.42 4.73 -9.48
C ASN A 91 -10.11 5.69 -8.49
N THR A 92 -10.70 5.13 -7.43
CA THR A 92 -11.51 5.78 -6.41
C THR A 92 -10.71 6.69 -5.47
N SER A 93 -9.42 6.46 -5.29
CA SER A 93 -8.54 7.24 -4.39
C SER A 93 -7.44 7.92 -5.19
N PRO A 94 -6.90 9.06 -4.73
CA PRO A 94 -5.67 9.62 -5.32
C PRO A 94 -4.54 8.61 -5.28
N GLU A 95 -3.95 8.30 -6.43
CA GLU A 95 -2.71 7.55 -6.50
C GLU A 95 -1.55 8.55 -6.58
N THR A 96 -0.66 8.47 -5.59
CA THR A 96 0.56 9.30 -5.55
C THR A 96 1.75 8.37 -5.39
N TYR A 97 2.81 8.65 -6.14
CA TYR A 97 4.08 7.93 -6.07
C TYR A 97 5.20 8.93 -5.76
N SER A 98 6.37 8.42 -5.37
CA SER A 98 7.48 9.25 -4.94
C SER A 98 7.85 10.31 -5.98
N PHE A 99 8.13 11.52 -5.51
CA PHE A 99 8.53 12.67 -6.34
C PHE A 99 9.89 12.48 -7.00
N HIS A 100 10.72 11.60 -6.43
CA HIS A 100 12.01 11.20 -6.99
C HIS A 100 12.39 9.82 -6.50
N VAL A 101 13.36 9.20 -7.19
CA VAL A 101 14.00 7.97 -6.71
C VAL A 101 14.93 8.33 -5.56
N VAL A 102 14.65 7.81 -4.37
CA VAL A 102 15.48 8.02 -3.19
C VAL A 102 16.70 7.11 -3.26
N PRO A 103 17.94 7.65 -3.33
CA PRO A 103 19.14 6.82 -3.27
C PRO A 103 19.31 6.26 -1.86
N LEU A 104 19.39 4.93 -1.76
CA LEU A 104 19.54 4.24 -0.49
C LEU A 104 21.01 4.17 -0.11
N ARG A 105 21.39 4.90 0.94
CA ARG A 105 22.74 4.90 1.50
C ARG A 105 22.69 4.68 3.01
N PRO A 106 23.50 3.78 3.57
CA PRO A 106 23.54 3.52 5.02
C PRO A 106 23.77 4.80 5.83
N GLU A 107 24.67 5.68 5.38
CA GLU A 107 25.08 6.88 6.11
C GLU A 107 23.96 7.91 6.27
N SER A 108 23.01 7.93 5.33
CA SER A 108 21.84 8.80 5.38
C SER A 108 20.61 8.17 6.05
N GLY A 109 20.68 6.87 6.37
CA GLY A 109 19.54 6.05 6.80
C GLY A 109 18.59 5.77 5.64
N MET A 110 18.63 4.55 5.10
CA MET A 110 17.91 4.17 3.88
C MET A 110 16.38 4.34 4.03
N GLY A 111 15.76 3.65 4.98
CA GLY A 111 14.34 3.77 5.27
C GLY A 111 13.95 5.17 5.73
N LYS A 112 14.85 5.87 6.43
CA LYS A 112 14.62 7.24 6.90
C LYS A 112 14.47 8.18 5.73
N ALA A 113 15.28 8.04 4.68
CA ALA A 113 15.18 8.83 3.47
C ALA A 113 13.84 8.61 2.75
N ILE A 114 13.37 7.36 2.67
CA ILE A 114 12.05 7.02 2.10
C ILE A 114 10.90 7.65 2.92
N ALA A 115 10.98 7.56 4.25
CA ALA A 115 9.99 8.16 5.14
C ALA A 115 9.95 9.70 5.00
N ARG A 116 11.11 10.36 4.87
CA ARG A 116 11.20 11.81 4.64
C ARG A 116 10.55 12.23 3.33
N GLU A 117 10.83 11.53 2.23
CA GLU A 117 10.20 11.79 0.93
C GLU A 117 8.67 11.64 1.04
N THR A 118 8.21 10.56 1.67
CA THR A 118 6.78 10.30 1.87
C THR A 118 6.12 11.38 2.73
N ALA A 119 6.78 11.86 3.78
CA ALA A 119 6.28 12.92 4.65
C ALA A 119 6.19 14.28 3.92
N LYS A 120 7.19 14.64 3.10
CA LYS A 120 7.15 15.85 2.27
C LYS A 120 6.04 15.78 1.22
N ARG A 121 5.90 14.62 0.55
CA ARG A 121 4.83 14.38 -0.43
C ARG A 121 3.45 14.50 0.21
N PHE A 122 3.29 13.96 1.41
CA PHE A 122 2.05 14.09 2.17
C PHE A 122 1.79 15.55 2.57
N LEU A 123 2.80 16.26 3.09
CA LEU A 123 2.70 17.68 3.43
C LEU A 123 2.28 18.53 2.23
N LEU A 124 2.98 18.41 1.09
CA LEU A 124 2.64 19.14 -0.13
C LEU A 124 1.19 18.86 -0.54
N THR A 125 0.77 17.60 -0.49
CA THR A 125 -0.60 17.19 -0.81
C THR A 125 -1.63 17.87 0.10
N GLN A 126 -1.38 17.94 1.42
CA GLN A 126 -2.29 18.61 2.37
C GLN A 126 -2.37 20.12 2.11
N LEU A 127 -1.23 20.79 1.90
CA LEU A 127 -1.19 22.23 1.60
C LEU A 127 -1.94 22.56 0.31
N LEU A 128 -1.78 21.73 -0.74
CA LEU A 128 -2.51 21.90 -2.00
C LEU A 128 -4.03 21.72 -1.82
N VAL A 129 -4.47 20.80 -0.96
CA VAL A 129 -5.90 20.63 -0.64
C VAL A 129 -6.44 21.82 0.15
N MET A 130 -5.69 22.34 1.13
CA MET A 130 -6.05 23.56 1.86
C MET A 130 -6.18 24.75 0.89
N TYR A 131 -5.20 24.90 0.00
CA TYR A 131 -5.22 25.90 -1.06
C TYR A 131 -6.45 25.74 -1.95
N ALA A 132 -6.75 24.53 -2.43
CA ALA A 132 -7.93 24.25 -3.24
C ALA A 132 -9.23 24.66 -2.54
N ASN A 133 -9.38 24.25 -1.27
CA ASN A 133 -10.58 24.50 -0.49
C ASN A 133 -10.90 25.99 -0.38
N ALA A 134 -9.88 26.83 -0.19
CA ALA A 134 -10.01 28.28 -0.08
C ALA A 134 -10.01 28.99 -1.44
N LYS A 135 -8.96 28.80 -2.26
CA LYS A 135 -8.75 29.50 -3.54
C LYS A 135 -9.86 29.20 -4.55
N PHE A 136 -10.24 27.92 -4.66
CA PHE A 136 -11.31 27.49 -5.56
C PHE A 136 -12.69 27.58 -4.90
N ARG A 137 -12.81 28.26 -3.74
CA ARG A 137 -14.07 28.55 -3.05
C ARG A 137 -14.93 27.32 -2.78
N LEU A 138 -14.30 26.15 -2.60
CA LEU A 138 -15.04 24.91 -2.37
C LEU A 138 -15.86 25.02 -1.09
N THR A 139 -15.25 25.51 -0.02
CA THR A 139 -15.92 25.70 1.29
C THR A 139 -17.06 26.69 1.21
N ALA A 140 -16.87 27.80 0.49
CA ALA A 140 -17.92 28.79 0.25
C ALA A 140 -19.09 28.21 -0.57
N SER A 141 -18.83 27.22 -1.45
CA SER A 141 -19.85 26.47 -2.18
C SER A 141 -20.48 25.31 -1.39
N GLY A 142 -20.11 25.12 -0.11
CA GLY A 142 -20.60 24.02 0.74
C GLY A 142 -19.88 22.68 0.53
N GLN A 143 -18.76 22.67 -0.18
CA GLN A 143 -17.93 21.48 -0.43
C GLN A 143 -16.62 21.55 0.35
N ARG A 144 -16.06 20.41 0.77
CA ARG A 144 -14.73 20.34 1.39
C ARG A 144 -13.98 19.11 0.92
N ALA A 145 -12.80 19.31 0.34
CA ALA A 145 -11.87 18.26 0.01
C ALA A 145 -11.03 17.88 1.24
N VAL A 146 -10.86 16.59 1.50
CA VAL A 146 -10.01 16.05 2.57
C VAL A 146 -9.28 14.81 2.04
N ILE A 147 -7.97 14.72 2.29
CA ILE A 147 -7.14 13.57 1.94
C ILE A 147 -6.54 12.98 3.22
N TYR A 148 -6.63 11.66 3.37
CA TYR A 148 -6.11 10.92 4.51
C TYR A 148 -5.77 9.48 4.08
N ALA A 149 -4.90 8.82 4.85
CA ALA A 149 -4.59 7.42 4.66
C ALA A 149 -5.60 6.54 5.41
N ALA A 150 -6.23 5.60 4.72
CA ALA A 150 -7.16 4.64 5.32
C ALA A 150 -7.03 3.26 4.67
N PRO A 151 -6.87 2.18 5.46
CA PRO A 151 -6.58 0.85 4.93
C PRO A 151 -7.83 0.11 4.43
N THR A 152 -9.02 0.54 4.87
CA THR A 152 -10.29 -0.13 4.58
C THR A 152 -11.31 0.83 4.01
N THR A 153 -12.24 0.32 3.21
CA THR A 153 -13.39 1.08 2.71
C THR A 153 -14.24 1.62 3.88
N PRO A 154 -14.67 2.90 3.84
CA PRO A 154 -15.56 3.47 4.86
C PRO A 154 -16.86 2.68 5.07
N VAL A 155 -17.32 2.57 6.32
CA VAL A 155 -18.52 1.86 6.76
C VAL A 155 -19.73 2.33 5.99
N ARG A 156 -19.94 3.65 5.88
CA ARG A 156 -21.07 4.23 5.14
C ARG A 156 -21.01 3.89 3.64
N GLN A 157 -19.81 3.78 3.07
CA GLN A 157 -19.64 3.37 1.67
C GLN A 157 -19.93 1.87 1.49
N LYS A 158 -19.55 1.01 2.45
CA LYS A 158 -19.93 -0.41 2.49
C LYS A 158 -21.44 -0.60 2.63
N GLU A 159 -22.08 0.17 3.50
CA GLU A 159 -23.54 0.17 3.70
C GLU A 159 -24.28 0.60 2.42
N LEU A 160 -23.86 1.69 1.79
CA LEU A 160 -24.43 2.13 0.51
C LEU A 160 -24.26 1.08 -0.58
N ASN A 161 -23.07 0.47 -0.70
CA ASN A 161 -22.78 -0.58 -1.65
C ASN A 161 -23.70 -1.80 -1.49
N ALA A 162 -24.12 -2.12 -0.26
CA ALA A 162 -25.06 -3.21 -0.01
C ALA A 162 -26.48 -2.91 -0.50
N CYS A 163 -26.79 -1.65 -0.81
CA CYS A 163 -28.13 -1.20 -1.23
C CYS A 163 -28.24 -0.85 -2.72
N ILE A 164 -27.14 -0.93 -3.48
CA ILE A 164 -27.11 -0.51 -4.90
C ILE A 164 -26.51 -1.58 -5.81
N SER A 165 -26.74 -1.45 -7.10
CA SER A 165 -26.12 -2.32 -8.09
C SER A 165 -24.64 -1.99 -8.29
N ASP A 166 -23.87 -2.98 -8.73
CA ASP A 166 -22.45 -2.86 -9.06
C ASP A 166 -22.17 -1.82 -10.16
N ALA A 167 -23.09 -1.72 -11.13
CA ALA A 167 -23.03 -0.67 -12.15
C ALA A 167 -23.20 0.73 -11.56
N PHE A 168 -24.17 0.91 -10.66
CA PHE A 168 -24.41 2.21 -10.03
C PHE A 168 -23.32 2.57 -9.02
N TYR A 169 -22.75 1.59 -8.32
CA TYR A 169 -21.58 1.81 -7.46
C TYR A 169 -20.39 2.37 -8.26
N ARG A 170 -20.07 1.76 -9.41
CA ARG A 170 -19.01 2.27 -10.29
C ARG A 170 -19.29 3.69 -10.76
N GLU A 171 -20.53 3.99 -11.16
CA GLU A 171 -20.90 5.35 -11.58
C GLU A 171 -20.66 6.40 -10.48
N LEU A 172 -20.92 6.03 -9.21
CA LEU A 172 -20.77 6.95 -8.07
C LEU A 172 -19.33 7.09 -7.56
N PHE A 173 -18.53 6.03 -7.64
CA PHE A 173 -17.24 5.93 -6.91
C PHE A 173 -16.01 5.68 -7.78
N MET A 174 -16.16 5.31 -9.04
CA MET A 174 -15.04 5.18 -9.97
C MET A 174 -14.71 6.55 -10.55
N SER A 175 -13.47 7.01 -10.41
CA SER A 175 -13.08 8.29 -10.99
C SER A 175 -12.91 8.16 -12.51
N PRO A 176 -13.36 9.15 -13.30
CA PRO A 176 -12.98 9.24 -14.69
C PRO A 176 -11.48 9.63 -14.79
N CYS A 177 -10.66 8.73 -15.34
CA CYS A 177 -9.20 8.85 -15.37
C CYS A 177 -8.75 10.02 -16.24
N LEU A 178 -8.35 11.13 -15.62
CA LEU A 178 -8.00 12.38 -16.31
C LEU A 178 -6.47 12.67 -16.32
N SER A 179 -5.77 12.36 -15.23
CA SER A 179 -4.32 12.58 -15.09
C SER A 179 -3.56 11.25 -14.92
N GLY A 180 -2.31 11.22 -15.40
CA GLY A 180 -1.40 10.07 -15.28
C GLY A 180 -1.41 9.07 -16.42
N TRP A 181 -2.28 9.25 -17.42
CA TRP A 181 -2.44 8.30 -18.54
C TRP A 181 -2.58 9.04 -19.86
N ASP A 182 -1.91 8.54 -20.90
CA ASP A 182 -2.04 9.08 -22.26
C ASP A 182 -3.45 8.88 -22.82
N LYS A 183 -4.06 7.73 -22.50
CA LYS A 183 -5.40 7.33 -22.94
C LYS A 183 -6.31 7.08 -21.74
N GLY A 184 -6.90 8.14 -21.22
CA GLY A 184 -7.72 8.10 -20.01
C GLY A 184 -8.95 7.19 -20.10
N GLU A 185 -9.62 7.13 -21.26
CA GLU A 185 -10.81 6.30 -21.47
C GLU A 185 -10.48 4.79 -21.43
N GLU A 186 -9.35 4.38 -22.02
CA GLU A 186 -8.88 2.99 -21.95
C GLU A 186 -8.55 2.58 -20.51
N LYS A 187 -7.92 3.48 -19.73
CA LYS A 187 -7.64 3.24 -18.31
C LYS A 187 -8.92 3.15 -17.47
N HIS A 188 -9.90 4.02 -17.72
CA HIS A 188 -11.20 3.98 -17.05
C HIS A 188 -11.95 2.67 -17.36
N ALA A 189 -11.90 2.19 -18.60
CA ALA A 189 -12.44 0.90 -18.99
C ALA A 189 -11.71 -0.27 -18.30
N TYR A 190 -10.38 -0.19 -18.16
CA TYR A 190 -9.60 -1.15 -17.38
C TYR A 190 -10.03 -1.19 -15.91
N MET A 191 -10.29 -0.05 -15.28
CA MET A 191 -10.79 -0.04 -13.89
C MET A 191 -12.19 -0.61 -13.77
N ALA A 192 -13.08 -0.35 -14.73
CA ALA A 192 -14.39 -0.98 -14.77
C ALA A 192 -14.28 -2.52 -14.82
N LEU A 193 -13.34 -3.04 -15.62
CA LEU A 193 -13.03 -4.47 -15.67
C LEU A 193 -12.54 -5.00 -14.31
N CYS A 194 -11.60 -4.30 -13.65
CA CYS A 194 -11.12 -4.70 -12.33
C CYS A 194 -12.25 -4.85 -11.30
N HIS A 195 -13.18 -3.88 -11.24
CA HIS A 195 -14.35 -3.93 -10.35
C HIS A 195 -15.22 -5.15 -10.67
N GLN A 196 -15.54 -5.38 -11.95
CA GLN A 196 -16.35 -6.52 -12.38
C GLN A 196 -15.71 -7.88 -12.04
N VAL A 197 -14.41 -8.02 -12.26
CA VAL A 197 -13.69 -9.27 -11.99
C VAL A 197 -13.67 -9.59 -10.50
N LEU A 198 -13.43 -8.60 -9.64
CA LEU A 198 -13.41 -8.82 -8.19
C LEU A 198 -14.80 -9.17 -7.64
N SER A 199 -15.84 -8.47 -8.11
CA SER A 199 -17.23 -8.82 -7.79
C SER A 199 -17.57 -10.27 -8.22
N ARG A 200 -17.18 -10.68 -9.43
CA ARG A 200 -17.39 -12.05 -9.93
C ARG A 200 -16.56 -13.09 -9.17
N SER A 201 -15.32 -12.78 -8.84
CA SER A 201 -14.45 -13.69 -8.09
C SER A 201 -15.04 -14.00 -6.73
N GLN A 202 -15.59 -13.01 -6.01
CA GLN A 202 -16.19 -13.26 -4.71
C GLN A 202 -17.40 -14.20 -4.77
N LEU A 203 -18.18 -14.18 -5.85
CA LEU A 203 -19.27 -15.15 -6.06
C LEU A 203 -18.72 -16.55 -6.29
N ASN A 204 -17.67 -16.68 -7.12
CA ASN A 204 -17.00 -17.96 -7.37
C ASN A 204 -16.30 -18.53 -6.14
N ALA A 205 -15.95 -17.69 -5.16
CA ALA A 205 -15.40 -18.13 -3.88
C ALA A 205 -16.39 -19.02 -3.09
N VAL A 206 -17.70 -18.79 -3.23
CA VAL A 206 -18.74 -19.57 -2.54
C VAL A 206 -18.70 -21.05 -2.95
N ALA A 207 -18.48 -21.33 -4.24
CA ALA A 207 -18.36 -22.70 -4.73
C ALA A 207 -17.16 -23.41 -4.09
N LYS A 208 -16.00 -22.73 -4.05
CA LYS A 208 -14.79 -23.25 -3.40
C LYS A 208 -14.96 -23.47 -1.90
N LEU A 209 -15.70 -22.60 -1.21
CA LEU A 209 -16.02 -22.78 0.21
C LEU A 209 -16.89 -24.02 0.46
N ARG A 210 -17.79 -24.34 -0.47
CA ARG A 210 -18.60 -25.56 -0.42
C ARG A 210 -17.76 -26.80 -0.67
N GLU A 211 -16.89 -26.79 -1.68
CA GLU A 211 -15.94 -27.87 -1.98
C GLU A 211 -14.97 -28.11 -0.81
N ALA A 212 -14.50 -27.04 -0.18
CA ALA A 212 -13.70 -27.11 1.03
C ALA A 212 -14.49 -27.62 2.26
N GLY A 213 -15.80 -27.87 2.17
CA GLY A 213 -16.64 -28.29 3.29
C GLY A 213 -16.73 -27.26 4.42
N ILE A 214 -16.52 -25.99 4.11
CA ILE A 214 -16.68 -24.86 5.03
C ILE A 214 -18.15 -24.45 5.08
N ILE A 215 -18.76 -24.33 3.90
CA ILE A 215 -20.21 -24.20 3.73
C ILE A 215 -20.78 -25.61 3.60
N THR A 216 -21.51 -26.05 4.61
CA THR A 216 -22.07 -27.42 4.67
C THR A 216 -23.58 -27.47 4.51
N ARG A 217 -24.22 -26.32 4.28
CA ARG A 217 -25.68 -26.18 4.17
C ARG A 217 -26.03 -25.40 2.90
N ASN A 218 -27.25 -25.60 2.40
CA ASN A 218 -27.76 -24.85 1.25
C ASN A 218 -28.22 -23.42 1.61
N LEU A 219 -28.21 -23.06 2.89
CA LEU A 219 -28.48 -21.69 3.31
C LEU A 219 -27.16 -20.92 3.31
N VAL A 220 -26.99 -20.09 2.28
CA VAL A 220 -25.84 -19.21 2.05
C VAL A 220 -26.39 -17.83 1.79
N ILE A 221 -25.78 -16.81 2.36
CA ILE A 221 -26.05 -15.43 1.95
C ILE A 221 -25.26 -15.20 0.67
N LEU A 222 -25.95 -15.12 -0.48
CA LEU A 222 -25.25 -14.74 -1.70
C LEU A 222 -24.59 -13.37 -1.48
N PRO A 223 -23.27 -13.24 -1.69
CA PRO A 223 -22.62 -11.96 -1.55
C PRO A 223 -23.22 -10.97 -2.55
N SER A 224 -23.18 -9.68 -2.21
CA SER A 224 -23.59 -8.65 -3.14
C SER A 224 -22.80 -8.80 -4.45
N MET A 225 -23.46 -8.59 -5.58
CA MET A 225 -22.80 -8.52 -6.88
C MET A 225 -21.87 -7.29 -7.00
N SER A 226 -21.84 -6.41 -5.99
CA SER A 226 -21.02 -5.22 -5.92
C SER A 226 -20.00 -5.33 -4.78
N ASN A 227 -18.72 -5.14 -5.09
CA ASN A 227 -17.61 -5.28 -4.17
C ASN A 227 -16.85 -3.95 -4.00
N THR A 228 -16.46 -3.61 -2.77
CA THR A 228 -15.76 -2.34 -2.48
C THR A 228 -14.25 -2.48 -2.32
N SER A 229 -13.67 -3.67 -2.48
CA SER A 229 -12.28 -3.96 -2.15
C SER A 229 -11.27 -3.10 -2.90
N LEU A 230 -11.60 -2.59 -4.10
CA LEU A 230 -10.76 -1.62 -4.81
C LEU A 230 -10.68 -0.24 -4.15
N ALA A 231 -11.50 0.04 -3.13
CA ALA A 231 -11.37 1.21 -2.29
C ALA A 231 -10.50 0.95 -1.04
N ASN A 232 -10.00 -0.28 -0.83
CA ASN A 232 -9.02 -0.59 0.20
C ASN A 232 -7.64 -0.11 -0.26
N ASN A 233 -7.07 0.89 0.43
CA ASN A 233 -5.79 1.48 0.05
C ASN A 233 -4.65 0.84 0.85
N GLY A 234 -3.48 0.73 0.24
CA GLY A 234 -2.26 0.34 0.94
C GLY A 234 -1.07 1.08 0.37
N THR A 235 0.10 0.86 0.96
CA THR A 235 1.34 1.45 0.47
C THR A 235 2.12 0.41 -0.30
N HIS A 236 2.59 0.77 -1.49
CA HIS A 236 3.52 -0.06 -2.24
C HIS A 236 4.93 0.52 -2.10
N LEU A 237 5.89 -0.33 -1.74
CA LEU A 237 7.29 0.06 -1.63
C LEU A 237 8.13 -0.69 -2.65
N SER A 238 8.60 0.03 -3.68
CA SER A 238 9.48 -0.52 -4.71
C SER A 238 10.94 -0.18 -4.42
N LEU A 239 11.79 -1.21 -4.38
CA LEU A 239 13.24 -1.08 -4.23
C LEU A 239 13.90 -1.59 -5.51
N GLY A 240 14.64 -0.72 -6.20
CA GLY A 240 15.38 -1.03 -7.43
C GLY A 240 16.82 -1.45 -7.15
N SER A 241 17.35 -2.36 -7.97
CA SER A 241 18.77 -2.72 -7.98
C SER A 241 19.46 -2.06 -9.17
N MET A 242 20.37 -1.11 -8.90
CA MET A 242 21.16 -0.46 -9.94
C MET A 242 22.06 -1.44 -10.68
N ARG A 243 22.71 -2.35 -9.94
CA ARG A 243 23.62 -3.35 -10.50
C ARG A 243 22.90 -4.32 -11.44
N ILE A 244 21.77 -4.88 -11.01
CA ILE A 244 20.99 -5.81 -11.85
C ILE A 244 20.40 -5.08 -13.05
N SER A 245 19.89 -3.86 -12.86
CA SER A 245 19.36 -3.05 -13.96
C SER A 245 20.44 -2.73 -15.00
N ARG A 246 21.68 -2.46 -14.59
CA ARG A 246 22.79 -2.25 -15.52
C ARG A 246 23.14 -3.52 -16.28
N CYS A 247 23.23 -4.67 -15.59
CA CYS A 247 23.48 -5.94 -16.28
C CYS A 247 22.42 -6.22 -17.34
N LEU A 248 21.14 -5.96 -17.05
CA LEU A 248 20.05 -6.16 -18.02
C LEU A 248 20.01 -5.10 -19.13
N GLY A 249 20.60 -3.92 -18.89
CA GLY A 249 20.79 -2.87 -19.90
C GLY A 249 22.01 -3.08 -20.80
N ASP A 250 22.94 -3.94 -20.42
CA ASP A 250 24.13 -4.31 -21.20
C ASP A 250 23.94 -5.67 -21.87
N GLU A 251 23.83 -5.67 -23.20
CA GLU A 251 23.65 -6.87 -24.01
C GLU A 251 24.80 -7.89 -23.86
N PHE A 252 25.99 -7.46 -23.41
CA PHE A 252 27.16 -8.31 -23.25
C PHE A 252 27.37 -8.83 -21.82
N SER A 253 26.50 -8.48 -20.88
CA SER A 253 26.63 -8.87 -19.46
C SER A 253 26.49 -10.38 -19.22
N GLY A 254 25.82 -11.09 -20.13
CA GLY A 254 25.46 -12.50 -19.97
C GLY A 254 24.31 -12.74 -18.97
N PHE A 255 23.71 -11.69 -18.41
CA PHE A 255 22.55 -11.77 -17.51
C PHE A 255 21.32 -11.21 -18.23
N GLY A 256 20.42 -12.09 -18.65
CA GLY A 256 19.25 -11.75 -19.46
C GLY A 256 17.92 -11.82 -18.71
N ARG A 257 16.83 -11.64 -19.47
CA ARG A 257 15.45 -11.69 -18.96
C ARG A 257 15.12 -13.02 -18.28
N ALA A 258 15.65 -14.13 -18.79
CA ALA A 258 15.42 -15.44 -18.19
C ALA A 258 16.08 -15.56 -16.82
N ASP A 259 17.28 -15.00 -16.65
CA ASP A 259 18.02 -14.99 -15.39
C ASP A 259 17.35 -14.08 -14.36
N GLU A 260 16.92 -12.87 -14.79
CA GLU A 260 16.11 -11.97 -13.96
C GLU A 260 14.86 -12.70 -13.44
N LYS A 261 14.17 -13.41 -14.32
CA LYS A 261 12.93 -14.11 -13.96
C LYS A 261 13.19 -15.26 -13.00
N TYR A 262 14.20 -16.08 -13.27
CA TYR A 262 14.58 -17.20 -12.41
C TYR A 262 14.95 -16.73 -11.01
N VAL A 263 15.90 -15.79 -10.91
CA VAL A 263 16.34 -15.28 -9.61
C VAL A 263 15.23 -14.49 -8.92
N GLY A 264 14.48 -13.67 -9.66
CA GLY A 264 13.42 -12.84 -9.12
C GLY A 264 12.28 -13.63 -8.50
N ASP A 265 11.82 -14.70 -9.16
CA ASP A 265 10.78 -15.56 -8.60
C ASP A 265 11.27 -16.30 -7.34
N LEU A 266 12.54 -16.72 -7.32
CA LEU A 266 13.14 -17.36 -6.15
C LEU A 266 13.28 -16.39 -4.96
N VAL A 267 13.69 -15.14 -5.21
CA VAL A 267 13.70 -14.09 -4.18
C VAL A 267 12.31 -13.89 -3.60
N ILE A 268 11.26 -13.83 -4.43
CA ILE A 268 9.88 -13.71 -3.96
C ILE A 268 9.50 -14.89 -3.06
N LYS A 269 9.82 -16.13 -3.46
CA LYS A 269 9.56 -17.33 -2.64
C LYS A 269 10.23 -17.27 -1.28
N ILE A 270 11.49 -16.83 -1.22
CA ILE A 270 12.21 -16.68 0.04
C ILE A 270 11.56 -15.57 0.87
N ALA A 271 11.32 -14.40 0.28
CA ALA A 271 10.74 -13.25 0.95
C ALA A 271 9.35 -13.54 1.55
N GLU A 272 8.50 -14.33 0.87
CA GLU A 272 7.18 -14.73 1.38
C GLU A 272 7.25 -15.42 2.76
N HIS A 273 8.36 -16.11 3.10
CA HIS A 273 8.55 -16.71 4.42
C HIS A 273 8.74 -15.68 5.54
N PHE A 274 9.27 -14.50 5.21
CA PHE A 274 9.57 -13.42 6.14
C PHE A 274 8.44 -12.39 6.25
N MET A 275 7.47 -12.40 5.32
CA MET A 275 6.32 -11.47 5.34
C MET A 275 5.54 -11.40 6.67
N PRO A 276 5.40 -12.48 7.48
CA PRO A 276 4.78 -12.39 8.79
C PRO A 276 5.45 -11.40 9.77
N LEU A 277 6.71 -11.01 9.54
CA LEU A 277 7.40 -10.00 10.34
C LEU A 277 6.83 -8.60 10.15
N PHE A 278 6.18 -8.30 9.04
CA PHE A 278 5.62 -6.97 8.76
C PHE A 278 4.19 -6.80 9.29
N VAL A 279 3.38 -7.85 9.21
CA VAL A 279 1.95 -7.81 9.49
C VAL A 279 1.66 -7.53 10.97
N GLY A 280 1.00 -6.41 11.23
CA GLY A 280 0.73 -5.89 12.57
C GLY A 280 1.94 -5.22 13.22
N THR A 281 3.16 -5.61 12.84
CA THR A 281 4.43 -5.09 13.38
C THR A 281 4.70 -3.65 12.94
N TYR A 282 4.69 -3.41 11.61
CA TYR A 282 5.00 -2.10 11.02
C TYR A 282 3.78 -1.48 10.32
N SER A 283 2.88 -2.28 9.79
CA SER A 283 1.60 -1.78 9.27
C SER A 283 0.45 -2.66 9.76
N ALA A 284 -0.73 -2.07 9.91
CA ALA A 284 -1.91 -2.80 10.33
C ALA A 284 -3.19 -2.21 9.72
N ALA A 285 -4.31 -2.92 9.91
CA ALA A 285 -5.64 -2.43 9.60
C ALA A 285 -6.63 -2.98 10.64
N PRO A 286 -6.61 -2.42 11.88
CA PRO A 286 -7.48 -2.88 12.95
C PRO A 286 -8.96 -2.78 12.54
N TYR A 287 -9.72 -3.86 12.73
CA TYR A 287 -11.13 -3.90 12.33
C TYR A 287 -11.96 -4.81 13.24
N ARG A 288 -13.14 -4.35 13.64
CA ARG A 288 -14.13 -5.18 14.34
C ARG A 288 -15.08 -5.81 13.32
N LEU A 289 -15.09 -7.14 13.30
CA LEU A 289 -16.04 -7.93 12.55
C LEU A 289 -17.17 -8.38 13.48
N ASP A 290 -18.40 -7.96 13.20
CA ASP A 290 -19.57 -8.35 14.00
C ASP A 290 -19.91 -9.83 13.85
N PHE A 291 -20.69 -10.39 14.79
CA PHE A 291 -21.24 -11.74 14.64
C PHE A 291 -22.05 -11.87 13.34
N CYS A 292 -22.89 -10.87 13.00
CA CYS A 292 -23.76 -10.91 11.83
C CYS A 292 -22.99 -10.86 10.51
N ASP A 293 -21.74 -10.41 10.53
CA ASP A 293 -20.86 -10.36 9.37
C ASP A 293 -19.90 -11.56 9.31
N PHE A 294 -19.94 -12.45 10.32
CA PHE A 294 -19.08 -13.63 10.44
C PHE A 294 -19.57 -14.84 9.61
N HIS A 295 -20.31 -14.59 8.52
CA HIS A 295 -20.66 -15.61 7.54
C HIS A 295 -19.41 -16.02 6.76
N PRO A 296 -19.14 -17.33 6.53
CA PRO A 296 -17.89 -17.75 5.88
C PRO A 296 -17.66 -17.11 4.52
N GLU A 297 -18.71 -16.93 3.71
CA GLU A 297 -18.67 -16.28 2.39
C GLU A 297 -18.35 -14.77 2.44
N LYS A 298 -18.54 -14.13 3.59
CA LYS A 298 -18.18 -12.73 3.81
C LYS A 298 -16.82 -12.62 4.50
N ALA A 299 -16.65 -13.32 5.61
CA ALA A 299 -15.46 -13.24 6.47
C ALA A 299 -14.19 -13.77 5.80
N LEU A 300 -14.29 -14.81 4.97
CA LEU A 300 -13.13 -15.36 4.25
C LEU A 300 -12.83 -14.62 2.94
N ALA A 301 -13.74 -13.76 2.47
CA ALA A 301 -13.56 -12.89 1.30
C ALA A 301 -12.85 -13.60 0.13
N PHE A 302 -11.61 -13.20 -0.19
CA PHE A 302 -10.85 -13.74 -1.32
C PHE A 302 -9.97 -14.95 -0.97
N LEU A 303 -9.80 -15.30 0.31
CA LEU A 303 -8.96 -16.41 0.75
C LEU A 303 -9.21 -17.76 0.02
N PRO A 304 -10.44 -18.11 -0.42
CA PRO A 304 -10.66 -19.32 -1.22
C PRO A 304 -9.92 -19.34 -2.57
N HIS A 305 -9.47 -18.19 -3.07
CA HIS A 305 -8.65 -18.06 -4.26
C HIS A 305 -7.16 -17.86 -3.97
N GLU A 306 -6.79 -17.68 -2.70
CA GLU A 306 -5.42 -17.39 -2.25
C GLU A 306 -4.80 -18.56 -1.47
N LEU A 307 -5.62 -19.53 -1.05
CA LEU A 307 -5.22 -20.69 -0.28
C LEU A 307 -5.89 -21.98 -0.78
N ASP A 308 -5.14 -23.08 -0.64
CA ASP A 308 -5.62 -24.43 -0.84
C ASP A 308 -6.71 -24.77 0.19
N TYR A 309 -7.66 -25.62 -0.20
CA TYR A 309 -8.80 -26.02 0.63
C TYR A 309 -8.38 -26.63 1.98
N THR A 310 -7.19 -27.23 2.07
CA THR A 310 -6.66 -27.79 3.32
C THR A 310 -6.32 -26.68 4.31
N HIS A 311 -5.49 -25.72 3.90
CA HIS A 311 -5.06 -24.63 4.77
C HIS A 311 -6.18 -23.63 5.04
N LEU A 312 -7.05 -23.38 4.05
CA LEU A 312 -8.26 -22.56 4.22
C LEU A 312 -9.16 -23.12 5.34
N ARG A 313 -9.43 -24.44 5.34
CA ARG A 313 -10.18 -25.10 6.43
C ARG A 313 -9.49 -24.98 7.78
N MET A 314 -8.17 -25.11 7.81
CA MET A 314 -7.38 -25.01 9.03
C MET A 314 -7.47 -23.59 9.62
N ILE A 315 -7.26 -22.57 8.79
CA ILE A 315 -7.42 -21.16 9.17
C ILE A 315 -8.83 -20.91 9.67
N TRP A 316 -9.87 -21.26 8.90
CA TRP A 316 -11.26 -21.03 9.30
C TRP A 316 -11.58 -21.67 10.64
N ARG A 317 -11.11 -22.89 10.88
CA ARG A 317 -11.31 -23.58 12.15
C ARG A 317 -10.59 -22.88 13.31
N ARG A 318 -9.38 -22.38 13.10
CA ARG A 318 -8.63 -21.63 14.11
C ARG A 318 -9.29 -20.29 14.39
N TRP A 319 -9.77 -19.62 13.36
CA TRP A 319 -10.45 -18.34 13.45
C TRP A 319 -11.75 -18.45 14.27
N LYS A 320 -12.60 -19.44 13.98
CA LYS A 320 -13.80 -19.71 14.79
C LYS A 320 -13.51 -19.99 16.28
N LYS A 321 -12.31 -20.49 16.60
CA LYS A 321 -11.90 -20.73 17.99
C LYS A 321 -11.40 -19.48 18.70
N LYS A 322 -10.81 -18.56 17.94
CA LYS A 322 -10.32 -17.24 18.39
C LYS A 322 -11.49 -16.30 18.64
N ALA A 323 -12.43 -16.25 17.69
CA ALA A 323 -13.59 -15.36 17.73
C ALA A 323 -14.55 -15.65 18.90
N HIS A 324 -15.29 -14.63 19.31
CA HIS A 324 -16.29 -14.65 20.37
C HIS A 324 -17.65 -15.15 19.86
N LEU A 325 -17.66 -16.44 19.49
CA LEU A 325 -18.76 -17.14 18.80
C LEU A 325 -19.34 -18.32 19.59
N LYS A 326 -18.88 -18.56 20.83
CA LYS A 326 -19.14 -19.83 21.53
C LYS A 326 -20.39 -19.79 22.38
N VAL A 327 -21.17 -20.85 22.28
CA VAL A 327 -22.31 -21.17 23.15
C VAL A 327 -22.10 -22.60 23.67
N PHE A 328 -22.15 -22.80 24.98
CA PHE A 328 -21.83 -24.08 25.64
C PHE A 328 -20.51 -24.70 25.13
N GLY A 329 -19.48 -23.87 24.92
CA GLY A 329 -18.16 -24.28 24.45
C GLY A 329 -18.04 -24.64 22.96
N ARG A 330 -19.13 -24.57 22.18
CA ARG A 330 -19.15 -24.85 20.75
C ARG A 330 -19.30 -23.55 19.95
N PRO A 331 -18.45 -23.29 18.93
CA PRO A 331 -18.59 -22.10 18.09
C PRO A 331 -19.82 -22.23 17.19
N ILE A 332 -20.65 -21.19 17.16
CA ILE A 332 -21.78 -21.03 16.26
C ILE A 332 -21.44 -19.88 15.32
N THR A 333 -21.49 -20.12 14.02
CA THR A 333 -21.42 -19.06 13.00
C THR A 333 -22.83 -18.59 12.69
N PRO A 334 -23.01 -17.34 12.23
CA PRO A 334 -24.30 -16.94 11.69
C PRO A 334 -24.65 -17.86 10.50
N PHE A 335 -25.95 -18.08 10.31
CA PHE A 335 -26.42 -19.07 9.34
C PHE A 335 -27.79 -18.72 8.79
N GLY A 336 -28.38 -17.57 9.13
CA GLY A 336 -29.75 -17.22 8.78
C GLY A 336 -29.88 -15.84 8.15
N PRO A 337 -31.12 -15.38 7.94
CA PRO A 337 -31.38 -13.99 7.59
C PRO A 337 -30.85 -13.03 8.67
N PRO A 338 -30.46 -11.78 8.31
CA PRO A 338 -29.84 -10.85 9.26
C PRO A 338 -30.63 -10.57 10.53
N TRP A 339 -31.97 -10.55 10.47
CA TRP A 339 -32.81 -10.32 11.65
C TRP A 339 -32.74 -11.47 12.67
N LEU A 340 -32.61 -12.71 12.18
CA LEU A 340 -32.49 -13.90 13.02
C LEU A 340 -31.11 -13.96 13.65
N ASP A 341 -30.05 -13.73 12.86
CA ASP A 341 -28.68 -13.69 13.37
C ASP A 341 -28.51 -12.60 14.43
N ARG A 342 -29.13 -11.42 14.26
CA ARG A 342 -29.15 -10.35 15.28
C ARG A 342 -29.79 -10.80 16.59
N LEU A 343 -30.94 -11.47 16.53
CA LEU A 343 -31.62 -11.98 17.71
C LEU A 343 -30.75 -13.03 18.44
N ILE A 344 -30.19 -13.98 17.68
CA ILE A 344 -29.29 -15.01 18.21
C ILE A 344 -28.07 -14.37 18.88
N SER A 345 -27.47 -13.37 18.23
CA SER A 345 -26.32 -12.64 18.75
C SER A 345 -26.63 -11.96 20.08
N LEU A 346 -27.78 -11.31 20.17
CA LEU A 346 -28.21 -10.59 21.38
C LEU A 346 -28.51 -11.55 22.52
N VAL A 347 -29.29 -12.60 22.26
CA VAL A 347 -29.69 -13.59 23.29
C VAL A 347 -28.49 -14.37 23.81
N LEU A 348 -27.52 -14.71 22.95
CA LEU A 348 -26.39 -15.57 23.28
C LEU A 348 -25.09 -14.80 23.55
N GLY A 349 -25.11 -13.46 23.50
CA GLY A 349 -23.96 -12.59 23.76
C GLY A 349 -22.80 -12.78 22.78
N LEU A 350 -23.10 -13.13 21.53
CA LEU A 350 -22.10 -13.32 20.48
C LEU A 350 -21.61 -11.97 19.96
N LYS A 351 -20.30 -11.82 19.74
CA LYS A 351 -19.69 -10.52 19.42
C LYS A 351 -18.92 -10.49 18.10
N GLY A 352 -18.65 -11.64 17.49
CA GLY A 352 -17.77 -11.73 16.32
C GLY A 352 -16.28 -11.77 16.70
N ASP A 353 -15.44 -10.99 16.02
CA ASP A 353 -13.98 -10.98 16.24
C ASP A 353 -13.37 -9.58 16.12
N PHE A 354 -12.10 -9.45 16.54
CA PHE A 354 -11.25 -8.29 16.31
C PHE A 354 -9.99 -8.71 15.52
N ILE A 355 -9.80 -8.11 14.36
CA ILE A 355 -8.80 -8.51 13.37
C ILE A 355 -7.65 -7.49 13.38
N GLY A 356 -6.41 -7.97 13.30
CA GLY A 356 -5.23 -7.11 13.36
C GLY A 356 -4.97 -6.35 12.06
N ASP A 357 -5.09 -7.05 10.92
CA ASP A 357 -4.97 -6.45 9.60
C ASP A 357 -6.05 -7.00 8.66
N PHE A 358 -7.19 -6.30 8.64
CA PHE A 358 -8.35 -6.73 7.85
C PHE A 358 -8.21 -6.46 6.36
N ARG A 359 -7.41 -5.46 5.96
CA ARG A 359 -7.17 -5.15 4.55
C ARG A 359 -6.62 -6.37 3.81
N LEU A 360 -5.70 -7.09 4.44
CA LEU A 360 -5.07 -8.29 3.88
C LEU A 360 -6.03 -9.48 3.70
N ILE A 361 -7.27 -9.37 4.18
CA ILE A 361 -8.33 -10.38 4.02
C ILE A 361 -9.44 -9.86 3.08
N ASP A 362 -9.83 -8.60 3.25
CA ASP A 362 -10.91 -7.93 2.50
C ASP A 362 -10.48 -7.45 1.10
N TYR A 363 -9.21 -7.68 0.72
CA TYR A 363 -8.64 -7.33 -0.59
C TYR A 363 -7.87 -8.51 -1.18
N PHE A 364 -7.88 -8.63 -2.50
CA PHE A 364 -7.20 -9.69 -3.21
C PHE A 364 -5.70 -9.39 -3.28
N VAL A 365 -4.89 -10.05 -2.45
CA VAL A 365 -3.47 -9.73 -2.27
C VAL A 365 -2.53 -10.76 -2.90
N ALA A 366 -2.94 -12.02 -3.05
CA ALA A 366 -2.06 -13.08 -3.53
C ALA A 366 -2.80 -14.21 -4.27
N LEU A 367 -2.73 -14.20 -5.60
CA LEU A 367 -3.32 -15.28 -6.40
C LEU A 367 -2.62 -16.62 -6.16
N MET A 368 -3.42 -17.66 -5.93
CA MET A 368 -2.91 -19.02 -5.82
C MET A 368 -2.59 -19.61 -7.20
N SER A 369 -1.43 -20.25 -7.31
CA SER A 369 -1.05 -21.08 -8.45
C SER A 369 -2.09 -22.18 -8.77
N THR A 370 -2.16 -22.61 -10.03
CA THR A 370 -2.85 -23.86 -10.43
C THR A 370 -1.86 -25.01 -10.49
N ASP A 371 -2.34 -26.25 -10.56
CA ASP A 371 -1.45 -27.43 -10.70
C ASP A 371 -0.63 -27.40 -12.00
N LYS A 372 -1.09 -26.68 -13.03
CA LYS A 372 -0.43 -26.60 -14.35
C LYS A 372 0.38 -25.32 -14.52
N SER A 373 0.01 -24.24 -13.86
CA SER A 373 0.58 -22.91 -14.06
C SER A 373 0.99 -22.30 -12.73
N PRO A 374 2.23 -22.56 -12.27
CA PRO A 374 2.74 -21.92 -11.07
C PRO A 374 3.06 -20.44 -11.29
N ALA A 375 2.87 -19.64 -10.24
CA ALA A 375 3.11 -18.20 -10.27
C ALA A 375 4.61 -17.83 -10.26
N LEU A 376 5.48 -18.68 -9.71
CA LEU A 376 6.86 -18.37 -9.35
C LEU A 376 7.86 -19.49 -9.76
N ASP A 377 7.61 -20.17 -10.88
CA ASP A 377 8.46 -21.27 -11.37
C ASP A 377 9.80 -20.83 -11.98
N GLY A 378 10.10 -19.52 -12.03
CA GLY A 378 11.33 -18.99 -12.61
C GLY A 378 11.37 -19.00 -14.14
N ARG A 379 10.26 -19.38 -14.81
CA ARG A 379 10.17 -19.42 -16.27
C ARG A 379 9.48 -18.16 -16.79
N LEU A 380 9.95 -17.69 -17.95
CA LEU A 380 9.29 -16.60 -18.67
C LEU A 380 7.81 -16.90 -18.95
N GLY A 381 6.96 -15.88 -18.78
CA GLY A 381 5.53 -15.96 -19.07
C GLY A 381 4.70 -16.77 -18.07
N ASN A 382 5.22 -17.14 -16.91
CA ASN A 382 4.47 -17.91 -15.90
C ASN A 382 3.22 -17.17 -15.39
N GLY A 383 3.31 -15.86 -15.17
CA GLY A 383 2.17 -15.03 -14.81
C GLY A 383 1.08 -15.03 -15.88
N GLU A 384 1.44 -15.01 -17.17
CA GLU A 384 0.47 -15.07 -18.27
C GLU A 384 -0.23 -16.43 -18.34
N ARG A 385 0.51 -17.52 -18.14
CA ARG A 385 -0.08 -18.88 -18.07
C ARG A 385 -1.08 -18.98 -16.91
N LEU A 386 -0.70 -18.52 -15.73
CA LEU A 386 -1.57 -18.54 -14.55
C LEU A 386 -2.81 -17.66 -14.75
N LYS A 387 -2.66 -16.44 -15.29
CA LYS A 387 -3.80 -15.57 -15.61
C LYS A 387 -4.75 -16.23 -16.62
N SER A 388 -4.22 -16.95 -17.61
CA SER A 388 -5.03 -17.69 -18.57
C SER A 388 -5.87 -18.75 -17.87
N ASP A 389 -5.24 -19.61 -17.07
CA ASP A 389 -5.93 -20.68 -16.33
C ASP A 389 -7.01 -20.11 -15.39
N LEU A 390 -6.69 -19.07 -14.62
CA LEU A 390 -7.62 -18.44 -13.68
C LEU A 390 -8.79 -17.75 -14.39
N SER A 391 -8.56 -17.22 -15.58
CA SER A 391 -9.63 -16.66 -16.42
C SER A 391 -10.57 -17.73 -16.92
N ASP A 392 -10.06 -18.90 -17.31
CA ASP A 392 -10.88 -20.03 -17.75
C ASP A 392 -11.70 -20.61 -16.58
N LEU A 393 -11.19 -20.51 -15.34
CA LEU A 393 -11.91 -20.82 -14.09
C LEU A 393 -12.88 -19.71 -13.65
N GLY A 394 -12.95 -18.58 -14.36
CA GLY A 394 -13.79 -17.42 -14.00
C GLY A 394 -13.35 -16.68 -12.73
N VAL A 395 -12.12 -16.90 -12.25
CA VAL A 395 -11.58 -16.28 -11.03
C VAL A 395 -10.92 -14.93 -11.33
N PHE A 396 -10.31 -14.79 -12.51
CA PHE A 396 -9.51 -13.61 -12.86
C PHE A 396 -9.68 -13.21 -14.32
N ASP A 397 -9.02 -12.14 -14.77
CA ASP A 397 -9.00 -11.72 -16.18
C ASP A 397 -7.56 -11.56 -16.68
N LYS A 398 -7.30 -11.97 -17.93
CA LYS A 398 -5.96 -11.96 -18.54
C LYS A 398 -5.39 -10.55 -18.69
N LYS A 399 -6.24 -9.53 -18.79
CA LYS A 399 -5.84 -8.12 -18.91
C LYS A 399 -5.38 -7.51 -17.58
N MET A 400 -5.79 -8.08 -16.44
CA MET A 400 -5.42 -7.55 -15.13
C MET A 400 -3.97 -7.88 -14.76
N ALA A 401 -3.34 -6.99 -14.00
CA ALA A 401 -2.04 -7.28 -13.39
C ALA A 401 -2.17 -8.38 -12.33
N LEU A 402 -1.26 -9.35 -12.33
CA LEU A 402 -1.25 -10.44 -11.35
C LEU A 402 -1.05 -9.90 -9.92
N TYR A 403 -1.90 -10.32 -8.98
CA TYR A 403 -1.78 -9.98 -7.57
C TYR A 403 -0.80 -10.91 -6.84
N LEU A 404 0.22 -10.32 -6.23
CA LEU A 404 1.23 -10.97 -5.39
C LEU A 404 1.55 -10.08 -4.18
N LEU A 405 1.89 -10.69 -3.03
CA LEU A 405 2.34 -9.97 -1.83
C LEU A 405 3.65 -9.20 -2.07
N TYR A 406 4.49 -9.76 -2.93
CA TYR A 406 5.80 -9.28 -3.29
C TYR A 406 5.99 -9.51 -4.79
N ARG A 407 6.36 -8.46 -5.53
CA ARG A 407 6.35 -8.49 -7.00
C ARG A 407 7.70 -8.07 -7.57
N LEU A 408 8.19 -8.86 -8.53
CA LEU A 408 9.33 -8.49 -9.36
C LEU A 408 8.94 -7.34 -10.28
N ARG A 409 9.72 -6.26 -10.25
CA ARG A 409 9.72 -5.20 -11.26
C ARG A 409 10.68 -5.65 -12.35
N GLU A 410 10.13 -6.17 -13.43
CA GLU A 410 10.92 -6.70 -14.55
C GLU A 410 11.48 -5.55 -15.38
N TYR A 411 12.78 -5.58 -15.66
CA TYR A 411 13.50 -4.51 -16.37
C TYR A 411 12.85 -4.17 -17.70
N HIS A 412 12.49 -5.18 -18.49
CA HIS A 412 11.89 -4.97 -19.82
C HIS A 412 10.50 -4.32 -19.78
N VAL A 413 9.83 -4.28 -18.63
CA VAL A 413 8.51 -3.64 -18.43
C VAL A 413 8.68 -2.27 -17.79
N MET A 414 9.55 -2.17 -16.78
CA MET A 414 9.63 -1.00 -15.90
C MET A 414 10.81 -0.07 -16.21
N GLY A 415 11.79 -0.52 -17.01
CA GLY A 415 13.07 0.17 -17.21
C GLY A 415 14.07 -0.01 -16.05
N PHE A 416 13.73 -0.78 -15.02
CA PHE A 416 14.61 -1.15 -13.92
C PHE A 416 14.22 -2.52 -13.36
N SER A 417 15.19 -3.22 -12.76
CA SER A 417 14.97 -4.47 -12.04
C SER A 417 14.91 -4.24 -10.54
N GLY A 418 13.96 -4.87 -9.85
CA GLY A 418 13.79 -4.70 -8.41
C GLY A 418 12.56 -5.40 -7.85
N PHE A 419 12.17 -5.08 -6.63
CA PHE A 419 11.04 -5.72 -5.96
C PHE A 419 10.10 -4.70 -5.31
N GLU A 420 8.81 -4.98 -5.41
CA GLU A 420 7.74 -4.19 -4.83
C GLU A 420 7.02 -4.98 -3.73
N GLY A 421 7.05 -4.46 -2.51
CA GLY A 421 6.21 -4.91 -1.41
C GLY A 421 4.81 -4.30 -1.51
N ARG A 422 3.78 -5.15 -1.61
CA ARG A 422 2.35 -4.75 -1.74
C ARG A 422 1.50 -5.07 -0.51
N HIS A 423 2.14 -5.61 0.53
CA HIS A 423 1.50 -6.11 1.74
C HIS A 423 1.31 -5.04 2.83
N TYR A 424 1.82 -3.82 2.65
CA TYR A 424 1.65 -2.75 3.65
C TYR A 424 0.24 -2.19 3.63
N SER A 425 -0.39 -2.20 4.80
CA SER A 425 -1.70 -1.59 5.03
C SER A 425 -1.52 -0.12 5.44
N LEU A 426 -1.77 0.22 6.71
CA LEU A 426 -1.59 1.58 7.23
C LEU A 426 -0.44 1.61 8.25
N PHE A 427 0.44 2.60 8.14
CA PHE A 427 1.49 2.89 9.11
C PHE A 427 0.95 3.80 10.23
N GLU A 428 1.40 3.66 11.46
CA GLU A 428 1.01 4.60 12.53
C GLU A 428 1.92 5.84 12.56
N SER A 429 3.15 5.70 12.08
CA SER A 429 4.11 6.78 11.83
C SER A 429 4.88 6.52 10.54
N LEU A 430 5.14 7.56 9.75
CA LEU A 430 6.02 7.43 8.59
C LEU A 430 7.48 7.25 9.05
N ALA A 431 7.89 8.05 10.03
CA ALA A 431 9.23 7.95 10.60
C ALA A 431 9.45 6.65 11.38
N ASP A 432 8.56 6.29 12.30
CA ASP A 432 8.82 5.18 13.22
C ASP A 432 8.40 3.81 12.68
N ASP A 433 7.53 3.73 11.67
CA ASP A 433 7.06 2.45 11.14
C ASP A 433 7.41 2.23 9.66
N LEU A 434 7.21 3.20 8.76
CA LEU A 434 7.57 3.05 7.34
C LEU A 434 9.10 2.95 7.15
N SER A 435 9.89 3.76 7.87
CA SER A 435 11.36 3.70 7.80
C SER A 435 11.90 2.30 8.12
N PRO A 436 11.70 1.73 9.33
CA PRO A 436 12.24 0.40 9.63
C PRO A 436 11.61 -0.70 8.79
N ALA A 437 10.38 -0.54 8.28
CA ALA A 437 9.80 -1.49 7.32
C ALA A 437 10.58 -1.50 6.00
N ALA A 438 10.96 -0.33 5.48
CA ALA A 438 11.76 -0.23 4.26
C ALA A 438 13.18 -0.81 4.45
N ASP A 439 13.79 -0.57 5.60
CA ASP A 439 15.08 -1.16 5.97
C ASP A 439 14.99 -2.69 6.04
N LEU A 440 13.95 -3.22 6.70
CA LEU A 440 13.74 -4.67 6.80
C LEU A 440 13.46 -5.31 5.43
N GLN A 441 12.70 -4.65 4.55
CA GLN A 441 12.50 -5.13 3.18
C GLN A 441 13.83 -5.17 2.40
N THR A 442 14.68 -4.15 2.57
CA THR A 442 16.02 -4.09 1.97
C THR A 442 16.90 -5.23 2.46
N LEU A 443 16.93 -5.48 3.78
CA LEU A 443 17.69 -6.57 4.39
C LEU A 443 17.22 -7.95 3.90
N ILE A 444 15.90 -8.18 3.82
CA ILE A 444 15.34 -9.45 3.36
C ILE A 444 15.68 -9.69 1.89
N ASN A 445 15.66 -8.66 1.03
CA ASN A 445 16.11 -8.78 -0.36
C ASN A 445 17.59 -9.17 -0.41
N ALA A 446 18.45 -8.46 0.32
CA ALA A 446 19.88 -8.73 0.34
C ALA A 446 20.17 -10.15 0.85
N LEU A 447 19.49 -10.59 1.92
CA LEU A 447 19.60 -11.95 2.43
C LEU A 447 19.14 -12.98 1.40
N ALA A 448 18.01 -12.76 0.72
CA ALA A 448 17.53 -13.67 -0.31
C ALA A 448 18.56 -13.84 -1.44
N PHE A 449 19.11 -12.74 -1.96
CA PHE A 449 20.19 -12.80 -2.94
C PHE A 449 21.44 -13.51 -2.41
N LYS A 450 21.84 -13.25 -1.16
CA LYS A 450 22.97 -13.93 -0.51
C LYS A 450 22.76 -15.45 -0.45
N LEU A 451 21.57 -15.90 -0.03
CA LEU A 451 21.25 -17.33 0.05
C LEU A 451 21.25 -18.00 -1.33
N ILE A 452 20.76 -17.31 -2.36
CA ILE A 452 20.76 -17.80 -3.74
C ILE A 452 22.20 -17.87 -4.28
N ALA A 453 22.98 -16.80 -4.14
CA ALA A 453 24.35 -16.72 -4.63
C ALA A 453 25.28 -17.75 -3.97
N GLN A 454 25.01 -18.11 -2.70
CA GLN A 454 25.73 -19.18 -1.99
C GLN A 454 25.27 -20.60 -2.37
N GLY A 455 24.27 -20.74 -3.24
CA GLY A 455 23.69 -22.04 -3.59
C GLY A 455 22.96 -22.73 -2.44
N ARG A 456 22.60 -21.99 -1.37
CA ARG A 456 21.90 -22.55 -0.20
C ARG A 456 20.42 -22.80 -0.46
N ILE A 457 19.84 -22.06 -1.40
CA ILE A 457 18.44 -22.17 -1.81
C ILE A 457 18.35 -22.04 -3.33
N ASP A 458 17.60 -22.96 -3.95
CA ASP A 458 17.17 -22.92 -5.34
C ASP A 458 15.65 -23.20 -5.45
N HIS A 459 15.10 -23.26 -6.66
CA HIS A 459 13.66 -23.54 -6.86
C HIS A 459 13.21 -24.91 -6.32
N SER A 460 14.09 -25.92 -6.27
CA SER A 460 13.74 -27.25 -5.74
C SER A 460 13.55 -27.25 -4.22
N HIS A 461 14.22 -26.32 -3.52
CA HIS A 461 14.09 -26.14 -2.07
C HIS A 461 12.75 -25.52 -1.65
N ILE A 462 12.05 -24.83 -2.58
CA ILE A 462 10.73 -24.25 -2.36
C ILE A 462 9.83 -24.60 -3.57
N PRO A 463 9.25 -25.82 -3.57
CA PRO A 463 8.45 -26.29 -4.70
C PRO A 463 7.22 -25.43 -5.01
N ASP A 464 6.81 -25.49 -6.28
CA ASP A 464 5.81 -24.62 -6.90
C ASP A 464 4.36 -25.15 -6.83
N THR A 465 4.12 -26.20 -6.05
CA THR A 465 2.76 -26.78 -5.99
C THR A 465 1.81 -25.85 -5.23
N PRO A 466 0.52 -25.78 -5.61
CA PRO A 466 -0.47 -24.95 -4.90
C PRO A 466 -0.55 -25.26 -3.41
N PHE A 467 -0.36 -26.53 -3.03
CA PHE A 467 -0.30 -26.94 -1.63
C PHE A 467 0.87 -26.28 -0.88
N VAL A 468 2.10 -26.36 -1.41
CA VAL A 468 3.30 -25.79 -0.77
C VAL A 468 3.23 -24.27 -0.70
N GLU A 469 2.71 -23.64 -1.76
CA GLU A 469 2.40 -22.22 -1.78
C GLU A 469 1.40 -21.80 -0.72
N SER A 470 0.31 -22.54 -0.62
CA SER A 470 -0.68 -22.29 0.42
C SER A 470 -0.11 -22.56 1.82
N GLU A 471 0.76 -23.56 1.99
CA GLU A 471 1.37 -23.89 3.28
C GLU A 471 2.23 -22.76 3.82
N ARG A 472 3.04 -22.10 2.96
CA ARG A 472 3.85 -20.94 3.34
C ARG A 472 3.00 -19.67 3.52
N ARG A 473 1.99 -19.43 2.66
CA ARG A 473 1.14 -18.23 2.72
C ARG A 473 0.12 -18.23 3.85
N GLN A 474 -0.31 -19.41 4.34
CA GLN A 474 -1.21 -19.48 5.50
C GLN A 474 -0.61 -18.77 6.73
N ILE A 475 0.73 -18.72 6.83
CA ILE A 475 1.45 -18.12 7.95
C ILE A 475 1.24 -16.61 7.95
N PHE A 476 1.28 -15.99 6.77
CA PHE A 476 0.99 -14.58 6.56
C PHE A 476 -0.47 -14.24 6.88
N PHE A 477 -1.43 -14.92 6.25
CA PHE A 477 -2.86 -14.67 6.48
C PHE A 477 -3.29 -14.98 7.91
N GLY A 478 -2.74 -16.03 8.52
CA GLY A 478 -2.99 -16.36 9.91
C GLY A 478 -2.54 -15.25 10.86
N ARG A 479 -1.40 -14.62 10.57
CA ARG A 479 -0.91 -13.46 11.33
C ARG A 479 -1.80 -12.24 11.14
N ALA A 480 -2.24 -11.94 9.92
CA ALA A 480 -3.17 -10.84 9.62
C ALA A 480 -4.50 -10.97 10.38
N ILE A 481 -5.06 -12.19 10.40
CA ILE A 481 -6.26 -12.51 11.18
C ILE A 481 -5.99 -12.40 12.68
N GLY A 482 -4.76 -12.70 13.14
CA GLY A 482 -4.41 -12.80 14.54
C GLY A 482 -4.78 -14.16 15.16
N ILE A 483 -4.78 -15.24 14.37
CA ILE A 483 -4.87 -16.59 14.94
C ILE A 483 -3.54 -16.95 15.61
N PRO A 484 -3.53 -17.69 16.73
CA PRO A 484 -2.30 -17.89 17.49
C PRO A 484 -1.38 -18.99 16.93
N THR A 485 -1.91 -19.89 16.10
CA THR A 485 -1.16 -21.05 15.59
C THR A 485 -1.63 -21.46 14.20
N PHE A 486 -0.69 -21.92 13.38
CA PHE A 486 -0.90 -22.52 12.06
C PHE A 486 -0.39 -23.97 12.03
N PHE A 487 -0.50 -24.64 10.88
CA PHE A 487 -0.11 -26.04 10.72
C PHE A 487 0.79 -26.26 9.51
N VAL A 488 1.82 -27.09 9.67
CA VAL A 488 2.76 -27.47 8.61
C VAL A 488 2.87 -28.98 8.59
N ARG A 489 2.91 -29.61 7.42
CA ARG A 489 3.17 -31.04 7.28
C ARG A 489 4.53 -31.41 7.85
N CYS A 490 4.60 -32.50 8.61
CA CYS A 490 5.86 -33.01 9.14
C CYS A 490 6.85 -33.36 8.02
N ASP A 491 6.34 -33.80 6.88
CA ASP A 491 7.09 -34.19 5.67
C ASP A 491 7.01 -33.13 4.56
N THR A 492 6.81 -31.85 4.90
CA THR A 492 6.74 -30.79 3.90
C THR A 492 7.96 -30.81 2.96
N PRO A 493 7.77 -30.71 1.64
CA PRO A 493 8.87 -30.64 0.68
C PRO A 493 9.49 -29.24 0.62
N ASN A 494 8.93 -28.25 1.32
CA ASN A 494 9.53 -26.93 1.46
C ASN A 494 10.70 -26.98 2.44
N HIS A 495 11.90 -27.17 1.91
CA HIS A 495 13.13 -27.25 2.68
C HIS A 495 13.45 -25.96 3.42
N CYS A 496 13.17 -24.79 2.81
CA CYS A 496 13.33 -23.49 3.46
C CYS A 496 12.48 -23.40 4.74
N LEU A 497 11.18 -23.71 4.62
CA LEU A 497 10.27 -23.74 5.77
C LEU A 497 10.74 -24.72 6.85
N ARG A 498 11.24 -25.91 6.48
CA ARG A 498 11.80 -26.86 7.45
C ARG A 498 12.98 -26.30 8.22
N GLN A 499 13.88 -25.55 7.58
CA GLN A 499 15.02 -24.94 8.28
C GLN A 499 14.55 -23.88 9.28
N ILE A 500 13.56 -23.07 8.93
CA ILE A 500 12.96 -22.08 9.84
C ILE A 500 12.31 -22.79 11.04
N LEU A 501 11.57 -23.88 10.80
CA LEU A 501 10.90 -24.63 11.86
C LEU A 501 11.89 -25.28 12.84
N LYS A 502 13.10 -25.64 12.44
CA LYS A 502 14.13 -26.16 13.36
C LYS A 502 14.55 -25.17 14.45
N ARG A 503 14.43 -23.86 14.17
CA ARG A 503 14.75 -22.78 15.11
C ARG A 503 13.57 -22.40 16.01
N CYS A 504 12.37 -22.86 15.69
CA CYS A 504 11.18 -22.61 16.52
C CYS A 504 11.22 -23.47 17.80
N ARG A 505 11.12 -22.85 18.97
CA ARG A 505 11.22 -23.56 20.26
C ARG A 505 9.93 -24.26 20.65
N ARG A 506 8.75 -23.70 20.32
CA ARG A 506 7.44 -24.29 20.68
C ARG A 506 6.71 -24.85 19.46
N ILE A 507 7.10 -26.04 19.04
CA ILE A 507 6.39 -26.85 18.05
C ILE A 507 5.83 -28.11 18.72
N ARG A 508 4.64 -28.56 18.30
CA ARG A 508 4.10 -29.86 18.72
C ARG A 508 3.36 -30.56 17.59
N ALA A 509 3.32 -31.88 17.63
CA ALA A 509 2.43 -32.65 16.77
C ALA A 509 0.95 -32.27 16.99
N SER A 510 0.20 -32.15 15.90
CA SER A 510 -1.22 -31.87 15.95
C SER A 510 -2.00 -33.14 16.28
N ARG A 511 -2.73 -33.11 17.40
CA ARG A 511 -3.65 -34.21 17.78
C ARG A 511 -4.84 -34.37 16.82
N ARG A 512 -5.13 -33.34 16.00
CA ARG A 512 -6.31 -33.30 15.14
C ARG A 512 -5.98 -33.58 13.67
N TYR A 513 -4.84 -33.08 13.22
CA TYR A 513 -4.38 -33.25 11.84
C TYR A 513 -3.17 -34.17 11.91
N SER A 514 -3.40 -35.47 11.74
CA SER A 514 -2.32 -36.45 11.76
C SER A 514 -1.27 -36.10 10.70
N GLY A 515 0.00 -36.21 11.04
CA GLY A 515 1.10 -35.82 10.14
C GLY A 515 1.38 -34.31 10.05
N TYR A 516 0.75 -33.48 10.89
CA TYR A 516 1.03 -32.03 10.94
C TYR A 516 1.67 -31.60 12.25
N LEU A 517 2.60 -30.65 12.14
CA LEU A 517 3.11 -29.83 13.22
C LEU A 517 2.17 -28.65 13.44
N ARG A 518 1.92 -28.30 14.69
CA ARG A 518 1.24 -27.07 15.11
C ARG A 518 2.28 -26.10 15.63
N VAL A 519 2.35 -24.93 15.00
CA VAL A 519 3.38 -23.91 15.23
C VAL A 519 2.70 -22.62 15.69
N TYR A 520 3.33 -21.90 16.62
CA TYR A 520 2.85 -20.59 17.08
C TYR A 520 3.42 -19.48 16.17
N HIS A 521 2.59 -18.49 15.81
CA HIS A 521 3.07 -17.38 14.97
C HIS A 521 4.19 -16.59 15.64
N ASP A 522 4.07 -16.28 16.93
CA ASP A 522 5.10 -15.52 17.65
C ASP A 522 6.44 -16.26 17.70
N GLU A 523 6.42 -17.58 17.79
CA GLU A 523 7.63 -18.42 17.78
C GLU A 523 8.25 -18.49 16.39
N TYR A 524 7.43 -18.52 15.34
CA TYR A 524 7.89 -18.44 13.97
C TYR A 524 8.56 -17.09 13.69
N CYS A 525 7.95 -15.97 14.12
CA CYS A 525 8.57 -14.65 13.98
C CYS A 525 9.88 -14.51 14.76
N LYS A 526 9.97 -15.08 15.97
CA LYS A 526 11.24 -15.13 16.74
C LYS A 526 12.30 -15.95 16.03
N ALA A 527 11.94 -17.10 15.44
CA ALA A 527 12.86 -17.91 14.65
C ALA A 527 13.38 -17.16 13.41
N LEU A 528 12.51 -16.38 12.74
CA LEU A 528 12.93 -15.52 11.62
C LEU A 528 13.88 -14.41 12.08
N LEU A 529 13.62 -13.78 13.23
CA LEU A 529 14.53 -12.79 13.81
C LEU A 529 15.90 -13.40 14.14
N GLU A 530 15.95 -14.62 14.69
CA GLU A 530 17.20 -15.36 14.92
C GLU A 530 17.94 -15.64 13.60
N ILE A 531 17.22 -16.01 12.53
CA ILE A 531 17.82 -16.18 11.19
C ILE A 531 18.41 -14.87 10.68
N LEU A 532 17.69 -13.75 10.80
CA LEU A 532 18.21 -12.45 10.36
C LEU A 532 19.51 -12.10 11.12
N ARG A 533 19.54 -12.33 12.44
CA ARG A 533 20.73 -12.07 13.27
C ARG A 533 21.93 -12.92 12.88
N GLU A 534 21.73 -14.18 12.55
CA GLU A 534 22.83 -15.10 12.26
C GLU A 534 23.22 -15.09 10.77
N ASP A 535 22.26 -15.29 9.89
CA ASP A 535 22.50 -15.50 8.47
C ASP A 535 22.70 -14.17 7.70
N ALA A 536 22.23 -13.06 8.25
CA ALA A 536 22.38 -11.71 7.68
C ALA A 536 23.26 -10.77 8.54
N HIS A 537 24.07 -11.29 9.46
CA HIS A 537 24.90 -10.48 10.37
C HIS A 537 25.78 -9.46 9.63
N ASP A 538 26.53 -9.94 8.63
CA ASP A 538 27.37 -9.14 7.73
C ASP A 538 26.57 -8.08 6.96
N LEU A 539 25.34 -8.42 6.54
CA LEU A 539 24.45 -7.49 5.85
C LEU A 539 23.90 -6.43 6.80
N ILE A 540 23.59 -6.79 8.04
CA ILE A 540 23.13 -5.85 9.08
C ILE A 540 24.22 -4.82 9.36
N GLU A 541 25.47 -5.26 9.50
CA GLU A 541 26.62 -4.37 9.69
C GLU A 541 26.86 -3.48 8.46
N ALA A 542 26.93 -4.07 7.26
CA ALA A 542 27.18 -3.34 6.02
C ALA A 542 26.09 -2.31 5.70
N LEU A 543 24.84 -2.59 6.06
CA LEU A 543 23.70 -1.71 5.83
C LEU A 543 23.37 -0.81 7.04
N GLN A 544 24.12 -0.92 8.14
CA GLN A 544 23.92 -0.18 9.40
C GLN A 544 22.52 -0.35 10.01
N LEU A 545 22.01 -1.59 10.06
CA LEU A 545 20.62 -1.92 10.43
C LEU A 545 20.45 -2.47 11.86
N ASP A 546 21.44 -2.33 12.74
CA ASP A 546 21.37 -2.83 14.13
C ASP A 546 20.15 -2.29 14.89
N GLU A 547 19.87 -1.00 14.77
CA GLU A 547 18.72 -0.38 15.44
C GLU A 547 17.39 -0.87 14.88
N THR A 548 17.31 -1.16 13.58
CA THR A 548 16.13 -1.76 12.95
C THR A 548 15.87 -3.17 13.49
N ILE A 549 16.92 -3.97 13.70
CA ILE A 549 16.79 -5.32 14.28
C ILE A 549 16.41 -5.27 15.77
N LYS A 550 16.96 -4.31 16.54
CA LYS A 550 16.56 -4.08 17.94
C LYS A 550 15.11 -3.58 18.05
N ASP A 551 14.68 -2.72 17.14
CA ASP A 551 13.30 -2.28 17.03
C ASP A 551 12.36 -3.45 16.72
N LEU A 552 12.69 -4.27 15.72
CA LEU A 552 11.94 -5.48 15.39
C LEU A 552 11.78 -6.40 16.61
N GLU A 553 12.85 -6.64 17.36
CA GLU A 553 12.80 -7.44 18.59
C GLU A 553 11.83 -6.86 19.62
N ARG A 554 11.91 -5.55 19.89
CA ARG A 554 11.00 -4.87 20.84
C ARG A 554 9.54 -5.00 20.41
N ARG A 555 9.24 -4.84 19.12
CA ARG A 555 7.89 -4.99 18.57
C ARG A 555 7.36 -6.41 18.65
N LEU A 556 8.22 -7.41 18.48
CA LEU A 556 7.84 -8.81 18.65
C LEU A 556 7.70 -9.23 20.12
N ALA A 557 8.43 -8.59 21.02
CA ALA A 557 8.38 -8.87 22.45
C ALA A 557 7.14 -8.27 23.14
N ASP A 558 6.79 -7.02 22.82
CA ASP A 558 5.62 -6.33 23.36
C ASP A 558 4.84 -5.63 22.23
N PRO A 559 4.07 -6.41 21.45
CA PRO A 559 3.36 -5.89 20.28
C PRO A 559 2.25 -4.91 20.66
N GLU A 560 1.59 -5.04 21.81
CA GLU A 560 0.51 -4.13 22.21
C GLU A 560 1.01 -2.70 22.38
N LYS A 561 2.26 -2.52 22.80
CA LYS A 561 2.88 -1.21 23.03
C LYS A 561 3.66 -0.69 21.83
N HIS A 562 4.43 -1.55 21.17
CA HIS A 562 5.45 -1.11 20.20
C HIS A 562 5.06 -1.35 18.75
N SER A 563 4.15 -2.28 18.45
CA SER A 563 3.75 -2.56 17.07
C SER A 563 2.77 -1.52 16.52
N ALA A 564 2.73 -1.34 15.20
CA ALA A 564 1.77 -0.46 14.55
C ALA A 564 0.32 -0.85 14.88
N TRP A 565 0.01 -2.16 14.93
CA TRP A 565 -1.30 -2.64 15.34
C TRP A 565 -1.66 -2.22 16.77
N GLY A 566 -0.71 -2.35 17.70
CA GLY A 566 -0.89 -1.99 19.11
C GLY A 566 -1.12 -0.50 19.29
N LYS A 567 -0.27 0.34 18.67
CA LYS A 567 -0.39 1.80 18.70
C LYS A 567 -1.72 2.29 18.12
N LEU A 568 -2.07 1.85 16.89
CA LEU A 568 -3.34 2.22 16.25
C LEU A 568 -4.55 1.80 17.10
N THR A 569 -4.55 0.54 17.57
CA THR A 569 -5.65 0.03 18.41
C THR A 569 -5.77 0.82 19.70
N GLY A 570 -4.66 1.10 20.37
CA GLY A 570 -4.62 1.87 21.62
C GLY A 570 -5.17 3.28 21.44
N SER A 571 -4.79 3.98 20.37
CA SER A 571 -5.29 5.32 20.06
C SER A 571 -6.79 5.33 19.75
N ILE A 572 -7.27 4.39 18.93
CA ILE A 572 -8.71 4.26 18.62
C ILE A 572 -9.51 3.96 19.89
N LEU A 573 -9.04 3.03 20.73
CA LEU A 573 -9.70 2.69 21.98
C LEU A 573 -9.72 3.85 22.99
N LYS A 574 -8.67 4.68 23.01
CA LYS A 574 -8.62 5.90 23.81
C LYS A 574 -9.68 6.90 23.38
N GLU A 575 -9.90 7.09 22.09
CA GLU A 575 -10.97 7.97 21.57
C GLU A 575 -12.36 7.46 21.92
N ILE A 576 -12.57 6.15 21.87
CA ILE A 576 -13.84 5.51 22.26
C ILE A 576 -14.06 5.55 23.79
N GLY A 577 -12.99 5.65 24.58
CA GLY A 577 -13.04 5.49 26.04
C GLY A 577 -13.25 4.04 26.47
N ALA A 578 -12.76 3.06 25.70
CA ALA A 578 -12.92 1.64 25.97
C ALA A 578 -11.59 0.93 26.25
N ALA A 579 -11.61 -0.09 27.10
CA ALA A 579 -10.40 -0.88 27.42
C ALA A 579 -10.10 -1.99 26.40
N SER A 580 -11.09 -2.39 25.58
CA SER A 580 -10.94 -3.49 24.63
C SER A 580 -11.83 -3.32 23.40
N ALA A 581 -11.32 -3.68 22.22
CA ALA A 581 -12.10 -3.63 20.97
C ALA A 581 -13.32 -4.56 20.99
N ILE A 582 -13.21 -5.73 21.66
CA ILE A 582 -14.31 -6.69 21.71
C ILE A 582 -15.46 -6.26 22.64
N SER A 583 -15.22 -5.33 23.57
CA SER A 583 -16.31 -4.78 24.39
C SER A 583 -17.14 -3.74 23.65
N VAL A 584 -16.64 -3.21 22.53
CA VAL A 584 -17.32 -2.18 21.73
C VAL A 584 -18.15 -2.84 20.62
N ASN A 585 -19.26 -2.20 20.26
CA ASN A 585 -20.01 -2.55 19.06
C ASN A 585 -19.10 -2.42 17.83
N ALA A 586 -19.22 -3.35 16.88
CA ALA A 586 -18.34 -3.37 15.71
C ALA A 586 -18.47 -2.12 14.84
N LYS A 587 -19.70 -1.63 14.63
CA LYS A 587 -19.97 -0.42 13.85
C LYS A 587 -19.34 0.81 14.50
N ASP A 588 -19.52 0.97 15.81
CA ASP A 588 -19.00 2.11 16.56
C ASP A 588 -17.46 2.12 16.55
N PHE A 589 -16.82 0.97 16.78
CA PHE A 589 -15.37 0.86 16.68
C PHE A 589 -14.87 1.25 15.29
N ASN A 590 -15.49 0.73 14.23
CA ASN A 590 -15.05 0.98 12.86
C ASN A 590 -15.29 2.45 12.44
N LEU A 591 -16.37 3.08 12.90
CA LEU A 591 -16.61 4.52 12.67
C LEU A 591 -15.58 5.39 13.39
N VAL A 592 -15.26 5.09 14.65
CA VAL A 592 -14.23 5.86 15.37
C VAL A 592 -12.84 5.60 14.78
N ALA A 593 -12.55 4.39 14.30
CA ALA A 593 -11.32 4.13 13.56
C ALA A 593 -11.20 5.01 12.30
N GLU A 594 -12.28 5.15 11.53
CA GLU A 594 -12.31 6.06 10.37
C GLU A 594 -12.10 7.53 10.75
N ASP A 595 -12.72 7.99 11.83
CA ASP A 595 -12.59 9.36 12.31
C ASP A 595 -11.16 9.62 12.84
N TYR A 596 -10.56 8.66 13.55
CA TYR A 596 -9.15 8.71 13.96
C TYR A 596 -8.20 8.82 12.75
N TYR A 597 -8.42 8.01 11.70
CA TYR A 597 -7.60 8.08 10.48
C TYR A 597 -7.75 9.43 9.77
N ARG A 598 -8.98 9.95 9.69
CA ARG A 598 -9.28 11.24 9.04
C ARG A 598 -8.78 12.43 9.86
N GLY A 599 -8.79 12.35 11.19
CA GLY A 599 -8.43 13.42 12.11
C GLY A 599 -7.00 13.28 12.63
N CYS A 600 -6.85 12.56 13.73
CA CYS A 600 -5.62 12.48 14.51
C CYS A 600 -4.43 11.91 13.73
N LEU A 601 -4.59 10.80 13.00
CA LEU A 601 -3.48 10.22 12.25
C LEU A 601 -3.04 11.13 11.09
N ARG A 602 -4.01 11.73 10.39
CA ARG A 602 -3.73 12.74 9.35
C ARG A 602 -2.93 13.91 9.91
N ARG A 603 -3.33 14.44 11.08
CA ARG A 603 -2.61 15.51 11.77
C ARG A 603 -1.20 15.07 12.14
N LYS A 604 -1.02 13.86 12.68
CA LYS A 604 0.29 13.31 13.01
C LYS A 604 1.22 13.26 11.79
N TYR A 605 0.74 12.78 10.64
CA TYR A 605 1.53 12.79 9.41
C TYR A 605 1.87 14.20 8.93
N LEU A 606 0.95 15.16 9.12
CA LEU A 606 1.20 16.57 8.83
C LEU A 606 2.29 17.14 9.74
N GLU A 607 2.28 16.83 11.04
CA GLU A 607 3.33 17.18 12.00
C GLU A 607 4.69 16.57 11.63
N GLU A 608 4.73 15.29 11.22
CA GLU A 608 5.94 14.64 10.71
C GLU A 608 6.48 15.34 9.46
N GLY A 609 5.61 15.69 8.51
CA GLY A 609 5.98 16.46 7.32
C GLY A 609 6.54 17.85 7.63
N LEU A 610 5.88 18.59 8.53
CA LEU A 610 6.33 19.91 8.97
C LEU A 610 7.68 19.83 9.69
N LYS A 611 7.91 18.80 10.51
CA LYS A 611 9.20 18.55 11.16
C LYS A 611 10.31 18.29 10.14
N VAL A 612 10.03 17.46 9.12
CA VAL A 612 10.99 17.20 8.03
C VAL A 612 11.33 18.50 7.28
N LEU A 613 10.32 19.32 6.98
CA LEU A 613 10.53 20.62 6.35
C LEU A 613 11.37 21.55 7.23
N GLU A 614 11.05 21.66 8.53
CA GLU A 614 11.79 22.47 9.50
C GLU A 614 13.27 22.09 9.55
N GLU A 615 13.58 20.80 9.57
CA GLU A 615 14.96 20.30 9.55
C GLU A 615 15.70 20.70 8.26
N ASP A 616 15.03 20.71 7.12
CA ASP A 616 15.65 21.09 5.85
C ASP A 616 15.81 22.59 5.69
N LEU A 617 14.81 23.37 6.11
CA LEU A 617 14.92 24.84 6.14
C LEU A 617 16.04 25.30 7.10
N ARG A 618 16.21 24.64 8.24
CA ARG A 618 17.35 24.92 9.14
C ARG A 618 18.69 24.67 8.48
N LYS A 619 18.83 23.60 7.68
CA LYS A 619 20.06 23.34 6.94
C LYS A 619 20.29 24.39 5.87
N LEU A 620 19.25 24.78 5.15
CA LEU A 620 19.33 25.82 4.11
C LEU A 620 19.73 27.18 4.72
N ASP A 621 19.11 27.58 5.83
CA ASP A 621 19.45 28.81 6.56
C ASP A 621 20.89 28.75 7.14
N ALA A 622 21.33 27.59 7.65
CA ALA A 622 22.67 27.41 8.22
C ALA A 622 23.78 27.29 7.16
N GLN A 623 23.49 26.74 5.97
CA GLN A 623 24.44 26.60 4.86
C GLN A 623 24.62 27.90 4.06
N TRP A 624 24.34 29.05 4.68
CA TRP A 624 24.51 30.40 4.16
C TRP A 624 25.92 30.74 3.62
N ALA A 625 26.91 29.85 3.80
CA ALA A 625 28.30 29.99 3.34
C ALA A 625 28.72 29.08 2.15
N GLY A 626 27.82 28.28 1.55
CA GLY A 626 28.15 27.31 0.48
C GLY A 626 27.68 27.67 -0.94
N ASN A 627 28.16 26.90 -1.93
CA ASN A 627 27.99 27.03 -3.40
C ASN A 627 26.55 26.94 -3.97
N GLN A 628 25.50 26.93 -3.17
CA GLN A 628 24.10 26.81 -3.65
C GLN A 628 23.39 28.16 -3.73
N ARG A 629 23.89 29.04 -4.60
CA ARG A 629 23.32 30.39 -4.83
C ARG A 629 21.84 30.34 -5.27
N GLU A 630 21.49 29.37 -6.10
CA GLU A 630 20.15 29.19 -6.67
C GLU A 630 19.06 28.96 -5.61
N LEU A 631 19.29 28.07 -4.64
CA LEU A 631 18.33 27.79 -3.56
C LEU A 631 18.14 29.01 -2.64
N ARG A 632 19.19 29.82 -2.46
CA ARG A 632 19.13 31.05 -1.67
C ARG A 632 18.31 32.12 -2.37
N ASP A 633 18.56 32.33 -3.66
CA ASP A 633 17.80 33.28 -4.47
C ASP A 633 16.32 32.85 -4.50
N ALA A 634 16.05 31.53 -4.56
CA ALA A 634 14.70 31.00 -4.45
C ALA A 634 14.01 31.30 -3.11
N LEU A 635 14.73 31.15 -2.00
CA LEU A 635 14.19 31.49 -0.67
C LEU A 635 13.86 32.99 -0.57
N HIS A 636 14.71 33.87 -1.09
CA HIS A 636 14.44 35.32 -1.13
C HIS A 636 13.28 35.70 -2.05
N CYS A 637 13.06 34.98 -3.16
CA CYS A 637 11.88 35.19 -4.01
C CYS A 637 10.58 34.77 -3.32
N VAL A 638 10.62 33.69 -2.54
CA VAL A 638 9.44 33.17 -1.82
C VAL A 638 9.14 33.99 -0.57
N LEU A 639 10.18 34.38 0.18
CA LEU A 639 10.10 35.16 1.41
C LEU A 639 10.82 36.48 1.18
N LEU A 640 10.05 37.56 1.00
CA LEU A 640 10.59 38.91 0.77
C LEU A 640 11.59 39.31 1.87
N GLU A 641 11.26 39.03 3.14
CA GLU A 641 12.12 39.27 4.30
C GLU A 641 11.89 38.17 5.37
N GLY A 642 12.93 37.90 6.18
CA GLY A 642 12.86 36.97 7.32
C GLY A 642 13.47 35.59 7.08
N SER A 643 13.59 34.80 8.14
CA SER A 643 14.08 33.41 8.08
C SER A 643 12.96 32.47 7.65
N ALA A 644 13.27 31.50 6.78
CA ALA A 644 12.32 30.49 6.35
C ALA A 644 11.83 29.60 7.50
N VAL A 645 12.71 29.32 8.46
CA VAL A 645 12.35 28.61 9.69
C VAL A 645 11.40 29.45 10.53
N SER A 646 11.67 30.74 10.70
CA SER A 646 10.76 31.64 11.45
C SER A 646 9.38 31.71 10.81
N PHE A 647 9.30 31.85 9.48
CA PHE A 647 8.04 31.86 8.75
C PHE A 647 7.25 30.55 8.94
N LEU A 648 7.92 29.40 8.81
CA LEU A 648 7.30 28.09 9.06
C LEU A 648 6.75 27.98 10.49
N LEU A 649 7.54 28.38 11.49
CA LEU A 649 7.13 28.28 12.89
C LEU A 649 5.95 29.18 13.22
N SER A 650 5.90 30.39 12.65
CA SER A 650 4.77 31.31 12.82
C SER A 650 3.47 30.80 12.22
N ASN A 651 3.53 29.98 11.16
CA ASN A 651 2.36 29.44 10.46
C ASN A 651 2.01 28.00 10.86
N LYS A 652 2.82 27.37 11.72
CA LYS A 652 2.72 25.93 12.00
C LYS A 652 1.37 25.54 12.58
N ASP A 653 0.90 26.27 13.58
CA ASP A 653 -0.37 25.96 14.25
C ASP A 653 -1.55 26.21 13.31
N ASP A 654 -1.51 27.26 12.49
CA ASP A 654 -2.55 27.53 11.50
C ASP A 654 -2.64 26.47 10.40
N VAL A 655 -1.51 25.85 10.02
CA VAL A 655 -1.50 24.70 9.12
C VAL A 655 -2.12 23.47 9.79
N LEU A 656 -1.82 23.24 11.08
CA LEU A 656 -2.34 22.10 11.83
C LEU A 656 -3.84 22.21 12.13
N GLU A 657 -4.36 23.43 12.30
CA GLU A 657 -5.78 23.72 12.49
C GLU A 657 -6.53 23.98 11.17
N GLU A 658 -5.84 23.99 10.03
CA GLU A 658 -6.37 24.30 8.70
C GLU A 658 -6.99 25.72 8.59
N THR A 659 -6.46 26.69 9.34
CA THR A 659 -6.93 28.09 9.40
C THR A 659 -6.07 29.07 8.63
N ILE A 660 -4.92 28.63 8.12
CA ILE A 660 -3.95 29.46 7.39
C ILE A 660 -4.57 30.18 6.19
N ALA A 661 -4.20 31.45 6.00
CA ALA A 661 -4.69 32.26 4.89
C ALA A 661 -4.08 31.83 3.55
N VAL A 662 -4.80 32.07 2.44
CA VAL A 662 -4.32 31.73 1.08
C VAL A 662 -3.00 32.44 0.74
N ASP A 663 -2.83 33.68 1.23
CA ASP A 663 -1.64 34.48 0.97
C ASP A 663 -0.40 33.93 1.70
N GLU A 664 -0.58 33.21 2.81
CA GLU A 664 0.50 32.54 3.56
C GLU A 664 0.74 31.10 3.08
N LEU A 665 -0.32 30.43 2.62
CA LEU A 665 -0.22 29.08 2.02
C LEU A 665 0.69 29.04 0.80
N ARG A 666 0.67 30.08 -0.05
CA ARG A 666 1.47 30.13 -1.28
C ARG A 666 2.98 30.13 -0.99
N PRO A 667 3.52 31.04 -0.16
CA PRO A 667 4.92 30.97 0.26
C PRO A 667 5.28 29.63 0.89
N LEU A 668 4.40 29.07 1.73
CA LEU A 668 4.66 27.77 2.36
C LEU A 668 4.76 26.62 1.35
N ILE A 669 3.89 26.59 0.34
CA ILE A 669 4.00 25.64 -0.78
C ILE A 669 5.32 25.86 -1.53
N GLY A 670 5.72 27.11 -1.77
CA GLY A 670 7.02 27.46 -2.35
C GLY A 670 8.20 26.90 -1.55
N LEU A 671 8.20 27.01 -0.23
CA LEU A 671 9.23 26.44 0.65
C LEU A 671 9.32 24.91 0.55
N VAL A 672 8.16 24.23 0.46
CA VAL A 672 8.14 22.78 0.26
C VAL A 672 8.71 22.40 -1.11
N LEU A 673 8.40 23.15 -2.17
CA LEU A 673 8.96 22.93 -3.50
C LEU A 673 10.48 23.14 -3.54
N ILE A 674 11.00 24.16 -2.86
CA ILE A 674 12.45 24.40 -2.70
C ILE A 674 13.11 23.23 -1.98
N SER A 675 12.50 22.74 -0.90
CA SER A 675 13.00 21.57 -0.17
C SER A 675 13.04 20.30 -1.04
N ILE A 676 11.99 20.06 -1.83
CA ILE A 676 11.92 18.93 -2.77
C ILE A 676 12.95 19.09 -3.91
N HIS A 677 13.16 20.31 -4.41
CA HIS A 677 14.17 20.60 -5.42
C HIS A 677 15.58 20.25 -4.92
N GLY A 678 15.91 20.63 -3.69
CA GLY A 678 17.18 20.27 -3.06
C GLY A 678 17.38 18.75 -2.97
N ASP A 679 16.35 18.00 -2.55
CA ASP A 679 16.40 16.53 -2.52
C ASP A 679 16.63 15.94 -3.91
N LEU A 680 15.92 16.45 -4.93
CA LEU A 680 16.03 16.03 -6.32
C LEU A 680 17.44 16.23 -6.88
N GLN A 681 18.04 17.39 -6.62
CA GLN A 681 19.42 17.68 -7.04
C GLN A 681 20.41 16.74 -6.35
N GLN A 682 20.25 16.53 -5.03
CA GLN A 682 21.10 15.62 -4.27
C GLN A 682 20.96 14.17 -4.77
N ALA A 683 19.74 13.70 -4.96
CA ALA A 683 19.45 12.36 -5.45
C ALA A 683 20.05 12.13 -6.84
N SER A 684 19.87 13.08 -7.75
CA SER A 684 20.41 13.02 -9.11
C SER A 684 21.94 12.99 -9.11
N SER A 685 22.58 13.80 -8.25
CA SER A 685 24.04 13.81 -8.09
C SER A 685 24.57 12.45 -7.64
N VAL A 686 23.94 11.84 -6.63
CA VAL A 686 24.33 10.53 -6.11
C VAL A 686 24.13 9.43 -7.16
N LEU A 687 22.96 9.40 -7.81
CA LEU A 687 22.66 8.39 -8.84
C LEU A 687 23.60 8.51 -10.05
N ASN A 688 24.00 9.72 -10.42
CA ASN A 688 24.99 9.95 -11.48
C ASN A 688 26.42 9.61 -11.04
N GLY A 689 26.79 9.88 -9.78
CA GLY A 689 28.08 9.50 -9.21
C GLY A 689 28.27 7.98 -9.14
N MET A 690 27.25 7.27 -8.62
CA MET A 690 27.24 5.80 -8.58
C MET A 690 27.33 5.16 -9.98
N ARG A 691 26.78 5.82 -11.01
CA ARG A 691 26.95 5.37 -12.41
C ARG A 691 28.41 5.47 -12.89
N ARG A 692 29.20 6.41 -12.36
CA ARG A 692 30.62 6.62 -12.74
C ARG A 692 31.56 5.73 -11.93
N GLU A 693 31.42 5.65 -10.60
CA GLU A 693 32.32 4.87 -9.74
C GLU A 693 32.32 3.37 -10.10
N GLU A 694 31.16 2.79 -10.41
CA GLU A 694 31.07 1.38 -10.84
C GLU A 694 31.41 1.17 -12.33
N GLN A 695 31.68 2.21 -13.12
CA GLN A 695 32.27 2.08 -14.47
C GLN A 695 33.79 1.96 -14.41
N ASP A 696 34.42 2.54 -13.38
CA ASP A 696 35.85 2.43 -13.13
C ASP A 696 36.23 1.10 -12.43
N GLU A 697 35.25 0.37 -11.89
CA GLU A 697 35.43 -1.01 -11.42
C GLU A 697 35.06 -2.06 -12.49
N ALA A 698 36.00 -2.38 -13.38
CA ALA A 698 36.02 -3.66 -14.12
C ALA A 698 37.46 -4.16 -14.27
N PRO A 699 37.76 -5.48 -14.33
CA PRO A 699 36.87 -6.65 -14.32
C PRO A 699 37.24 -7.70 -13.24
N ILE A 700 36.28 -8.21 -12.45
CA ILE A 700 36.55 -9.38 -11.60
C ILE A 700 36.25 -10.67 -12.38
N HIS A 701 37.34 -11.23 -12.92
CA HIS A 701 37.62 -12.61 -13.29
C HIS A 701 36.50 -13.45 -13.96
N ARG A 702 36.68 -13.68 -15.27
CA ARG A 702 36.35 -14.97 -15.90
C ARG A 702 37.22 -16.04 -15.23
N ALA A 703 36.62 -17.01 -14.57
CA ALA A 703 37.25 -18.28 -14.25
C ALA A 703 36.50 -19.39 -15.00
N ALA A 704 37.30 -20.31 -15.55
CA ALA A 704 36.97 -21.37 -16.50
C ALA A 704 36.02 -22.44 -15.97
#